data_AF-A0A137QNL8-F1
#
_entry.id   AF-A0A137QNL8-F1
#
_cell.length_a   1.000
_cell.length_b   1.000
_cell.length_c   1.000
_cell.angle_alpha   90.00
_cell.angle_beta   90.00
_cell.angle_gamma   90.00
#
_symmetry.space_group_name_H-M   'P 1'
#
loop_
_entity.id
_entity.type
_entity.pdbx_description
1 polymer ?
#
loop_
_entity_poly.entity_id
_entity_poly.type
_entity_poly.pdbx_seq_one_letter_code
_entity_poly.pdbx_strand_id
1 'polypeptide(L)'
;AHELFKVKPTCVGLLGSATLTLSTIPTCLRHLDDLIVILRSHSSELPQLPPSLVSYIFFPISSILQRNTPSTIPDQIFEKVFVVLGLLSESWWWHCEIAIWEQIFMLCGSVLGGMASKGKGKDRDDEVKEAAAQCLYTLLHERNADSLSAFKVQQAKDRLSQFQTYARTPHFLPILGQTLSVTITISESCSPSFQRISLKVLQVLIELYASDEVFPMILPGLISSMSKVTLGSKLEKQWANGEIVAAALRVMQVAIVKTVGDDVCIADGALQSVDNLEGLAELVAPSVAEPNENSNPQYKTERTPSWLKGTTSQLHIAINGISALTKHPSPIALRSLATFSRRVLEATPQTLPQTQPLLLVFLLSMLNSSFDSTLMRLTSEYLSSLPRLISIQEESKIQHLTGLIEAVCKLAFTNVGSTTGSSLAISKGIGKLLGPSGGVEKWGWSLLGVFEFSEAPLTVVQTSAEQLMLESDPDSPQIAVFPCFQLKNLGNATLEMIERMYRALGAAAGESCLYSIEWFIGIGKGRVGKNAVAAVWCACRLLEGLSGINLSSEDSLSTRDLKKTTKRLEKLARSLARTVPELWDRETDEPDQSLPSAEAVQDLTDASFVERKSGLHPLHENLKIIRSSLTTLNEIHDQPVNHRALCLQIISVCIGILQSRSSPLFIHVLYPVLHSLVSQVPFLASTAFASLQFMTIVTSHASPANLLLSNFDYALDAISRRLTRRWLDVDATQVLVLLVRLVGNDVVEKAGDVVEESYTPYPRMSDLSSLFEWYRKRKDPQPEPEEDFGPAPRRAWGEQKEDLDEKKIEEEEREAMAKAEDPSDELPPTPTQALAEQIVSRSLYFLTHASPVIRARILTLLASSVPNLPSSALMPAIHSAWPFILNRLGDQETFVVSAAASLIEALSTYTGEFMFRRIWDDIWPKFKILLSKLQAGEETSALVRGQGSIGTESAYTHSHRLYRAVINTMAAALEDVRPHERSFWDVLVLFRRFLSRAAHPELQQCAKRLYNAAMTQNGDVVWLVLTATYTHDHPTVAFLFNKKWDIVDNAQLILGITSAR
;
A
#
# COMPACT_ATOMS: atom_id res chain seq x y z
N ALA A 1 -56.46 0.24 54.89
CA ALA A 1 -57.92 0.06 55.05
C ALA A 1 -58.63 1.33 55.55
N HIS A 2 -58.12 2.05 56.56
CA HIS A 2 -58.74 3.28 57.09
C HIS A 2 -58.77 4.46 56.10
N GLU A 3 -57.83 4.56 55.17
CA GLU A 3 -57.79 5.64 54.16
C GLU A 3 -58.79 5.42 53.00
N LEU A 4 -59.14 4.18 52.64
CA LEU A 4 -60.14 3.87 51.60
C LEU A 4 -61.55 4.40 51.92
N PHE A 5 -61.86 4.59 53.21
CA PHE A 5 -63.11 5.20 53.64
C PHE A 5 -63.18 6.71 53.36
N LYS A 6 -62.03 7.39 53.15
CA LYS A 6 -61.98 8.82 52.82
C LYS A 6 -62.33 9.14 51.36
N VAL A 7 -62.24 8.16 50.47
CA VAL A 7 -62.57 8.31 49.03
C VAL A 7 -64.07 8.40 48.77
N LYS A 8 -64.89 7.68 49.54
CA LYS A 8 -66.36 7.70 49.38
C LYS A 8 -66.98 9.09 49.57
N PRO A 9 -66.73 9.83 50.66
CA PRO A 9 -67.31 11.15 50.86
C PRO A 9 -66.83 12.18 49.82
N THR A 10 -65.58 12.11 49.34
CA THR A 10 -65.07 13.01 48.29
C THR A 10 -65.71 12.71 46.93
N CYS A 11 -65.85 11.43 46.53
CA CYS A 11 -66.52 11.04 45.28
C CYS A 11 -68.02 11.37 45.27
N VAL A 12 -68.72 11.21 46.41
CA VAL A 12 -70.13 11.62 46.53
C VAL A 12 -70.27 13.15 46.47
N GLY A 13 -69.36 13.89 47.10
CA GLY A 13 -69.28 15.35 47.00
C GLY A 13 -69.06 15.82 45.56
N LEU A 14 -68.15 15.18 44.82
CA LEU A 14 -67.88 15.47 43.40
C LEU A 14 -69.10 15.21 42.51
N LEU A 15 -69.85 14.12 42.76
CA LEU A 15 -71.05 13.80 42.00
C LEU A 15 -72.16 14.85 42.23
N GLY A 16 -72.25 15.38 43.45
CA GLY A 16 -73.17 16.48 43.79
C GLY A 16 -72.80 17.80 43.12
N SER A 17 -71.52 18.03 42.82
CA SER A 17 -71.02 19.23 42.11
C SER A 17 -70.75 19.02 40.62
N ALA A 18 -71.25 17.93 40.02
CA ALA A 18 -70.91 17.55 38.64
C ALA A 18 -71.46 18.50 37.56
N THR A 19 -72.51 19.28 37.86
CA THR A 19 -72.98 20.39 37.01
C THR A 19 -72.25 21.68 37.41
N LEU A 20 -71.38 22.18 36.52
CA LEU A 20 -70.53 23.32 36.82
C LEU A 20 -71.34 24.62 36.68
N THR A 21 -71.59 25.26 37.81
CA THR A 21 -72.19 26.60 37.94
C THR A 21 -71.24 27.48 38.75
N LEU A 22 -71.38 28.80 38.65
CA LEU A 22 -70.48 29.76 39.35
C LEU A 22 -70.36 29.51 40.87
N SER A 23 -71.37 28.90 41.50
CA SER A 23 -71.34 28.52 42.93
C SER A 23 -70.71 27.15 43.20
N THR A 24 -70.75 26.20 42.26
CA THR A 24 -70.26 24.82 42.46
C THR A 24 -68.79 24.63 42.06
N ILE A 25 -68.20 25.57 41.32
CA ILE A 25 -66.78 25.55 40.88
C ILE A 25 -65.80 25.44 42.06
N PRO A 26 -65.87 26.30 43.11
CA PRO A 26 -64.91 26.24 44.23
C PRO A 26 -65.01 24.94 45.03
N THR A 27 -66.23 24.43 45.23
CA THR A 27 -66.46 23.15 45.92
C THR A 27 -65.95 21.96 45.12
N CYS A 28 -66.12 21.99 43.79
CA CYS A 28 -65.62 20.96 42.90
C CYS A 28 -64.07 20.93 42.90
N LEU A 29 -63.43 22.10 42.82
CA LEU A 29 -61.97 22.22 42.91
C LEU A 29 -61.42 21.66 44.23
N ARG A 30 -62.00 22.03 45.37
CA ARG A 30 -61.58 21.51 46.68
C ARG A 30 -61.67 19.98 46.74
N HIS A 31 -62.78 19.41 46.26
CA HIS A 31 -62.95 17.96 46.27
C HIS A 31 -62.02 17.23 45.28
N LEU A 32 -61.66 17.86 44.15
CA LEU A 32 -60.64 17.33 43.24
C LEU A 32 -59.24 17.38 43.87
N ASP A 33 -58.89 18.47 44.56
CA ASP A 33 -57.61 18.58 45.27
C ASP A 33 -57.50 17.54 46.40
N ASP A 34 -58.54 17.39 47.22
CA ASP A 34 -58.60 16.35 48.26
C ASP A 34 -58.41 14.96 47.65
N LEU A 35 -59.04 14.71 46.50
CA LEU A 35 -58.95 13.42 45.81
C LEU A 35 -57.54 13.19 45.23
N ILE A 36 -56.87 14.20 44.69
CA ILE A 36 -55.48 14.11 44.21
C ILE A 36 -54.54 13.81 45.38
N VAL A 37 -54.70 14.46 46.53
CA VAL A 37 -53.88 14.22 47.72
C VAL A 37 -54.06 12.77 48.21
N ILE A 38 -55.30 12.28 48.27
CA ILE A 38 -55.59 10.89 48.63
C ILE A 38 -54.96 9.92 47.63
N LEU A 39 -55.09 10.16 46.32
CA LEU A 39 -54.51 9.26 45.32
C LEU A 39 -52.97 9.24 45.35
N ARG A 40 -52.32 10.38 45.60
CA ARG A 40 -50.86 10.48 45.72
C ARG A 40 -50.31 9.85 47.00
N SER A 41 -51.05 9.87 48.12
CA SER A 41 -50.60 9.15 49.31
C SER A 41 -50.59 7.64 49.06
N HIS A 42 -51.59 7.12 48.35
CA HIS A 42 -51.73 5.69 48.07
C HIS A 42 -50.72 5.15 47.04
N SER A 43 -50.28 5.97 46.07
CA SER A 43 -49.31 5.53 45.06
C SER A 43 -47.94 5.18 45.67
N SER A 44 -47.64 5.67 46.88
CA SER A 44 -46.37 5.39 47.58
C SER A 44 -46.36 4.08 48.39
N GLU A 45 -47.53 3.58 48.84
CA GLU A 45 -47.62 2.46 49.78
C GLU A 45 -48.03 1.12 49.12
N LEU A 46 -48.83 1.14 48.05
CA LEU A 46 -49.33 -0.07 47.36
C LEU A 46 -49.51 0.19 45.85
N PRO A 47 -48.90 -0.59 44.93
CA PRO A 47 -48.91 -0.28 43.51
C PRO A 47 -50.22 -0.61 42.75
N GLN A 48 -51.24 -1.20 43.37
CA GLN A 48 -52.45 -1.66 42.65
C GLN A 48 -53.75 -1.35 43.41
N LEU A 49 -54.52 -0.38 42.90
CA LEU A 49 -55.91 -0.13 43.30
C LEU A 49 -56.83 -1.23 42.72
N PRO A 50 -57.82 -1.74 43.48
CA PRO A 50 -58.76 -2.72 42.97
C PRO A 50 -59.64 -2.11 41.86
N PRO A 51 -60.02 -2.89 40.82
CA PRO A 51 -60.72 -2.39 39.65
C PRO A 51 -62.08 -1.75 39.99
N SER A 52 -62.78 -2.27 40.99
CA SER A 52 -64.04 -1.71 41.48
C SER A 52 -63.90 -0.31 42.06
N LEU A 53 -62.78 -0.01 42.71
CA LEU A 53 -62.49 1.31 43.26
C LEU A 53 -62.10 2.29 42.16
N VAL A 54 -61.36 1.85 41.15
CA VAL A 54 -61.03 2.67 39.96
C VAL A 54 -62.31 3.10 39.25
N SER A 55 -63.23 2.17 38.98
CA SER A 55 -64.53 2.49 38.37
C SER A 55 -65.37 3.43 39.23
N TYR A 56 -65.33 3.26 40.56
CA TYR A 56 -66.03 4.14 41.50
C TYR A 56 -65.52 5.57 41.48
N ILE A 57 -64.19 5.77 41.41
CA ILE A 57 -63.57 7.10 41.33
C ILE A 57 -63.75 7.71 39.93
N PHE A 58 -63.72 6.90 38.88
CA PHE A 58 -63.92 7.35 37.51
C PHE A 58 -65.35 7.85 37.25
N PHE A 59 -66.37 7.26 37.89
CA PHE A 59 -67.77 7.64 37.69
C PHE A 59 -68.08 9.14 37.88
N PRO A 60 -67.73 9.80 39.00
CA PRO A 60 -67.96 11.24 39.16
C PRO A 60 -67.16 12.09 38.16
N ILE A 61 -65.96 11.66 37.75
CA ILE A 61 -65.14 12.37 36.75
C ILE A 61 -65.79 12.30 35.38
N SER A 62 -66.23 11.12 34.97
CA SER A 62 -66.99 10.91 33.74
C SER A 62 -68.28 11.74 33.74
N SER A 63 -68.97 11.84 34.89
CA SER A 63 -70.14 12.70 35.03
C SER A 63 -69.83 14.20 34.82
N ILE A 64 -68.68 14.69 35.31
CA ILE A 64 -68.20 16.06 35.05
C ILE A 64 -67.93 16.26 33.55
N LEU A 65 -67.30 15.30 32.87
CA LEU A 65 -66.97 15.38 31.45
C LEU A 65 -68.20 15.26 30.52
N GLN A 66 -69.21 14.48 30.91
CA GLN A 66 -70.43 14.27 30.11
C GLN A 66 -71.46 15.39 30.28
N ARG A 67 -71.60 15.94 31.49
CA ARG A 67 -72.63 16.95 31.80
C ARG A 67 -72.25 18.37 31.38
N ASN A 68 -70.98 18.61 31.07
CA ASN A 68 -70.47 19.93 30.69
C ASN A 68 -69.83 19.84 29.31
N THR A 69 -70.06 20.83 28.45
CA THR A 69 -69.38 20.87 27.15
C THR A 69 -67.90 21.19 27.36
N PRO A 70 -66.98 20.57 26.58
CA PRO A 70 -65.56 20.63 26.87
C PRO A 70 -64.95 22.04 26.67
N SER A 71 -65.67 22.97 26.03
CA SER A 71 -65.33 24.40 25.91
C SER A 71 -65.73 25.25 27.14
N THR A 72 -66.71 24.81 27.93
CA THR A 72 -67.26 25.57 29.07
C THR A 72 -66.61 25.23 30.41
N ILE A 73 -65.81 24.16 30.46
CA ILE A 73 -65.08 23.76 31.65
C ILE A 73 -63.93 24.76 31.92
N PRO A 74 -63.81 25.30 33.15
CA PRO A 74 -62.66 26.13 33.56
C PRO A 74 -61.35 25.35 33.51
N ASP A 75 -60.27 26.04 33.11
CA ASP A 75 -58.94 25.45 32.89
C ASP A 75 -58.40 24.74 34.15
N GLN A 76 -58.58 25.33 35.34
CA GLN A 76 -58.17 24.72 36.62
C GLN A 76 -58.90 23.40 36.93
N ILE A 77 -60.21 23.30 36.66
CA ILE A 77 -60.95 22.04 36.88
C ILE A 77 -60.45 20.99 35.90
N PHE A 78 -60.22 21.39 34.65
CA PHE A 78 -59.84 20.49 33.58
C PHE A 78 -58.41 19.94 33.78
N GLU A 79 -57.48 20.79 34.21
CA GLU A 79 -56.14 20.39 34.67
C GLU A 79 -56.22 19.31 35.76
N LYS A 80 -56.99 19.56 36.82
CA LYS A 80 -57.15 18.62 37.95
C LYS A 80 -57.81 17.32 37.53
N VAL A 81 -58.79 17.37 36.63
CA VAL A 81 -59.41 16.18 36.04
C VAL A 81 -58.37 15.32 35.31
N PHE A 82 -57.48 15.91 34.49
CA PHE A 82 -56.42 15.16 33.83
C PHE A 82 -55.37 14.61 34.81
N VAL A 83 -55.05 15.34 35.87
CA VAL A 83 -54.16 14.84 36.94
C VAL A 83 -54.76 13.60 37.59
N VAL A 84 -56.06 13.62 37.92
CA VAL A 84 -56.75 12.47 38.49
C VAL A 84 -56.81 11.31 37.49
N LEU A 85 -57.16 11.56 36.22
CA LEU A 85 -57.18 10.54 35.18
C LEU A 85 -55.79 9.90 34.98
N GLY A 86 -54.73 10.70 35.03
CA GLY A 86 -53.36 10.21 34.97
C GLY A 86 -53.01 9.28 36.13
N LEU A 87 -53.33 9.67 37.37
CA LEU A 87 -53.12 8.83 38.56
C LEU A 87 -53.94 7.53 38.51
N LEU A 88 -55.19 7.60 38.07
CA LEU A 88 -56.02 6.40 37.89
C LEU A 88 -55.42 5.48 36.82
N SER A 89 -54.94 6.05 35.70
CA SER A 89 -54.41 5.29 34.57
C SER A 89 -53.25 4.36 34.95
N GLU A 90 -52.46 4.69 35.97
CA GLU A 90 -51.37 3.83 36.46
C GLU A 90 -51.86 2.47 36.97
N SER A 91 -52.99 2.47 37.68
CA SER A 91 -53.63 1.25 38.16
C SER A 91 -54.61 0.65 37.16
N TRP A 92 -55.26 1.50 36.37
CA TRP A 92 -56.32 1.10 35.45
C TRP A 92 -55.79 0.36 34.22
N TRP A 93 -54.56 0.68 33.78
CA TRP A 93 -53.93 0.12 32.58
C TRP A 93 -54.03 -1.42 32.47
N TRP A 94 -53.89 -2.13 33.59
CA TRP A 94 -53.95 -3.60 33.66
C TRP A 94 -55.32 -4.19 33.25
N HIS A 95 -56.41 -3.47 33.49
CA HIS A 95 -57.79 -3.96 33.31
C HIS A 95 -58.65 -3.03 32.45
N CYS A 96 -58.07 -1.97 31.86
CA CYS A 96 -58.80 -0.91 31.16
C CYS A 96 -59.38 -1.38 29.82
N GLU A 97 -60.69 -1.34 29.64
CA GLU A 97 -61.35 -1.70 28.37
C GLU A 97 -60.87 -0.82 27.20
N ILE A 98 -60.75 -1.41 26.01
CA ILE A 98 -60.21 -0.74 24.81
C ILE A 98 -61.02 0.51 24.45
N ALA A 99 -62.35 0.45 24.57
CA ALA A 99 -63.23 1.59 24.28
C ALA A 99 -62.97 2.79 25.21
N ILE A 100 -62.67 2.53 26.49
CA ILE A 100 -62.37 3.58 27.46
C ILE A 100 -60.96 4.15 27.21
N TRP A 101 -59.99 3.28 26.92
CA TRP A 101 -58.65 3.68 26.52
C TRP A 101 -58.67 4.61 25.31
N GLU A 102 -59.45 4.26 24.28
CA GLU A 102 -59.65 5.09 23.07
C GLU A 102 -60.26 6.45 23.40
N GLN A 103 -61.30 6.49 24.24
CA GLN A 103 -61.95 7.75 24.64
C GLN A 103 -61.00 8.67 25.41
N ILE A 104 -60.19 8.13 26.32
CA ILE A 104 -59.19 8.92 27.07
C ILE A 104 -58.10 9.41 26.12
N PHE A 105 -57.64 8.56 25.19
CA PHE A 105 -56.67 8.95 24.17
C PHE A 105 -57.19 10.11 23.30
N MET A 106 -58.41 9.97 22.77
CA MET A 106 -59.09 10.98 21.96
C MET A 106 -59.30 12.29 22.71
N LEU A 107 -59.71 12.20 23.99
CA LEU A 107 -59.86 13.36 24.85
C LEU A 107 -58.53 14.09 25.01
N CYS A 108 -57.45 13.39 25.37
CA CYS A 108 -56.12 14.00 25.50
C CYS A 108 -55.66 14.62 24.17
N GLY A 109 -55.78 13.89 23.05
CA GLY A 109 -55.40 14.39 21.73
C GLY A 109 -56.17 15.64 21.30
N SER A 110 -57.47 15.71 21.60
CA SER A 110 -58.31 16.87 21.29
C SER A 110 -57.96 18.12 22.10
N VAL A 111 -57.50 17.96 23.34
CA VAL A 111 -57.08 19.07 24.21
C VAL A 111 -55.72 19.60 23.81
N LEU A 112 -54.80 18.69 23.44
CA LEU A 112 -53.49 19.05 22.91
C LEU A 112 -53.62 19.82 21.58
N GLY A 113 -54.49 19.38 20.68
CA GLY A 113 -54.66 19.99 19.35
C GLY A 113 -55.42 21.31 19.34
N GLY A 114 -55.93 21.75 20.49
CA GLY A 114 -56.99 22.75 20.58
C GLY A 114 -58.31 22.17 20.04
N MET A 115 -59.42 22.33 20.76
CA MET A 115 -60.71 21.79 20.34
C MET A 115 -61.21 22.51 19.08
N ALA A 116 -60.79 22.03 17.91
CA ALA A 116 -61.11 22.60 16.61
C ALA A 116 -62.52 22.17 16.17
N SER A 117 -63.55 22.69 16.84
CA SER A 117 -64.89 22.74 16.26
C SER A 117 -64.97 23.94 15.33
N LYS A 118 -64.74 23.75 14.01
CA LYS A 118 -65.08 24.64 12.86
C LYS A 118 -65.25 26.16 13.12
N GLY A 119 -64.40 26.76 13.93
CA GLY A 119 -64.51 28.13 14.43
C GLY A 119 -63.55 28.33 15.60
N LYS A 120 -63.20 29.59 15.92
CA LYS A 120 -62.25 29.99 16.98
C LYS A 120 -62.43 29.19 18.27
N GLY A 121 -61.72 28.06 18.39
CA GLY A 121 -61.62 27.28 19.61
C GLY A 121 -60.80 28.07 20.63
N LYS A 122 -61.23 28.07 21.89
CA LYS A 122 -60.44 28.63 22.98
C LYS A 122 -59.16 27.81 23.09
N ASP A 123 -58.01 28.42 22.79
CA ASP A 123 -56.72 27.81 23.05
C ASP A 123 -56.57 27.66 24.56
N ARG A 124 -56.21 26.46 25.01
CA ARG A 124 -56.15 26.12 26.44
C ARG A 124 -54.79 26.48 27.00
N ASP A 125 -54.75 26.85 28.27
CA ASP A 125 -53.53 27.20 28.98
C ASP A 125 -52.52 26.04 28.92
N ASP A 126 -51.23 26.38 28.93
CA ASP A 126 -50.15 25.39 28.81
C ASP A 126 -50.17 24.37 29.96
N GLU A 127 -50.64 24.76 31.15
CA GLU A 127 -50.80 23.87 32.31
C GLU A 127 -51.82 22.74 32.05
N VAL A 128 -52.92 23.06 31.38
CA VAL A 128 -53.96 22.07 31.00
C VAL A 128 -53.40 21.11 29.96
N LYS A 129 -52.68 21.63 28.97
CA LYS A 129 -52.04 20.82 27.93
C LYS A 129 -50.93 19.95 28.53
N GLU A 130 -50.18 20.45 29.51
CA GLU A 130 -49.16 19.69 30.25
C GLU A 130 -49.81 18.53 31.02
N ALA A 131 -50.90 18.79 31.76
CA ALA A 131 -51.65 17.75 32.47
C ALA A 131 -52.24 16.70 31.52
N ALA A 132 -52.78 17.11 30.37
CA ALA A 132 -53.28 16.21 29.33
C ALA A 132 -52.16 15.36 28.70
N ALA A 133 -51.00 15.97 28.39
CA ALA A 133 -49.84 15.25 27.87
C ALA A 133 -49.30 14.24 28.90
N GLN A 134 -49.28 14.61 30.18
CA GLN A 134 -48.87 13.72 31.25
C GLN A 134 -49.84 12.54 31.42
N CYS A 135 -51.15 12.78 31.36
CA CYS A 135 -52.17 11.73 31.36
C CYS A 135 -52.03 10.80 30.15
N LEU A 136 -51.73 11.36 28.97
CA LEU A 136 -51.48 10.57 27.77
C LEU A 136 -50.20 9.73 27.90
N TYR A 137 -49.13 10.28 28.46
CA TYR A 137 -47.90 9.54 28.75
C TYR A 137 -48.13 8.37 29.71
N THR A 138 -48.85 8.59 30.83
CA THR A 138 -49.13 7.52 31.79
C THR A 138 -50.02 6.43 31.22
N LEU A 139 -50.92 6.77 30.29
CA LEU A 139 -51.75 5.81 29.58
C LEU A 139 -50.96 4.92 28.61
N LEU A 140 -49.89 5.46 28.00
CA LEU A 140 -49.16 4.85 26.89
C LEU A 140 -47.81 4.22 27.27
N HIS A 141 -47.18 4.66 28.37
CA HIS A 141 -45.85 4.20 28.73
C HIS A 141 -45.86 2.72 29.16
N GLU A 142 -44.84 1.98 28.72
CA GLU A 142 -44.59 0.61 29.15
C GLU A 142 -44.29 0.54 30.65
N ARG A 143 -44.78 -0.52 31.33
CA ARG A 143 -44.53 -0.75 32.75
C ARG A 143 -43.29 -1.67 32.89
N ASN A 144 -42.13 -1.05 33.09
CA ASN A 144 -40.79 -1.70 33.05
C ASN A 144 -40.58 -2.82 34.09
N ALA A 145 -39.66 -3.74 33.77
CA ALA A 145 -39.38 -4.99 34.47
C ALA A 145 -38.60 -4.89 35.81
N ASP A 146 -38.01 -3.75 36.15
CA ASP A 146 -37.07 -3.63 37.29
C ASP A 146 -37.75 -3.76 38.67
N SER A 147 -39.08 -3.64 38.73
CA SER A 147 -39.88 -3.66 39.97
C SER A 147 -41.03 -4.67 39.96
N LEU A 148 -41.15 -5.52 38.93
CA LEU A 148 -42.25 -6.48 38.76
C LEU A 148 -41.75 -7.93 38.75
N SER A 149 -42.55 -8.84 39.32
CA SER A 149 -42.26 -10.28 39.25
C SER A 149 -42.37 -10.81 37.82
N ALA A 150 -41.62 -11.86 37.48
CA ALA A 150 -41.53 -12.42 36.13
C ALA A 150 -42.90 -12.72 35.48
N PHE A 151 -43.90 -13.15 36.27
CA PHE A 151 -45.27 -13.38 35.81
C PHE A 151 -45.99 -12.10 35.37
N LYS A 152 -45.82 -11.00 36.12
CA LYS A 152 -46.43 -9.71 35.79
C LYS A 152 -45.79 -9.05 34.56
N VAL A 153 -44.53 -9.36 34.26
CA VAL A 153 -43.84 -8.89 33.04
C VAL A 153 -44.50 -9.48 31.79
N GLN A 154 -44.84 -10.77 31.82
CA GLN A 154 -45.53 -11.39 30.68
C GLN A 154 -46.94 -10.82 30.49
N GLN A 155 -47.69 -10.66 31.58
CA GLN A 155 -49.02 -10.04 31.55
C GLN A 155 -48.99 -8.59 31.03
N ALA A 156 -47.94 -7.83 31.36
CA ALA A 156 -47.75 -6.47 30.83
C ALA A 156 -47.50 -6.49 29.31
N LYS A 157 -46.66 -7.40 28.81
CA LYS A 157 -46.40 -7.54 27.37
C LYS A 157 -47.65 -7.93 26.60
N ASP A 158 -48.44 -8.88 27.11
CA ASP A 158 -49.70 -9.31 26.48
C ASP A 158 -50.74 -8.18 26.45
N ARG A 159 -50.78 -7.34 27.49
CA ARG A 159 -51.68 -6.20 27.52
C ARG A 159 -51.25 -5.08 26.56
N LEU A 160 -49.95 -4.80 26.52
CA LEU A 160 -49.38 -3.80 25.63
C LEU A 160 -49.57 -4.20 24.16
N SER A 161 -49.40 -5.48 23.82
CA SER A 161 -49.62 -5.98 22.46
C SER A 161 -51.07 -5.80 22.02
N GLN A 162 -52.06 -6.00 22.90
CA GLN A 162 -53.48 -5.73 22.60
C GLN A 162 -53.72 -4.26 22.23
N PHE A 163 -53.14 -3.31 22.98
CA PHE A 163 -53.25 -1.89 22.64
C PHE A 163 -52.52 -1.55 21.34
N GLN A 164 -51.37 -2.17 21.07
CA GLN A 164 -50.65 -2.00 19.80
C GLN A 164 -51.45 -2.52 18.60
N THR A 165 -52.07 -3.69 18.71
CA THR A 165 -52.92 -4.25 17.66
C THR A 165 -54.11 -3.34 17.39
N TYR A 166 -54.74 -2.80 18.45
CA TYR A 166 -55.85 -1.85 18.29
C TYR A 166 -55.41 -0.54 17.63
N ALA A 167 -54.27 0.01 18.06
CA ALA A 167 -53.77 1.27 17.51
C ALA A 167 -53.42 1.19 16.01
N ARG A 168 -53.11 -0.01 15.52
CA ARG A 168 -52.82 -0.28 14.10
C ARG A 168 -54.07 -0.53 13.24
N THR A 169 -55.27 -0.49 13.83
CA THR A 169 -56.51 -0.62 13.07
C THR A 169 -56.74 0.61 12.18
N PRO A 170 -57.37 0.46 10.99
CA PRO A 170 -57.60 1.56 10.07
C PRO A 170 -58.52 2.65 10.65
N HIS A 171 -59.35 2.31 11.64
CA HIS A 171 -60.20 3.27 12.35
C HIS A 171 -59.37 4.23 13.22
N PHE A 172 -58.36 3.71 13.92
CA PHE A 172 -57.57 4.48 14.88
C PHE A 172 -56.34 5.16 14.26
N LEU A 173 -55.89 4.72 13.08
CA LEU A 173 -54.71 5.27 12.41
C LEU A 173 -54.77 6.80 12.16
N PRO A 174 -55.90 7.39 11.70
CA PRO A 174 -56.01 8.84 11.53
C PRO A 174 -55.95 9.60 12.86
N ILE A 175 -56.52 9.02 13.92
CA ILE A 175 -56.51 9.59 15.29
C ILE A 175 -55.08 9.65 15.81
N LEU A 176 -54.32 8.56 15.64
CA LEU A 176 -52.92 8.48 16.00
C LEU A 176 -52.07 9.49 15.20
N GLY A 177 -52.28 9.55 13.88
CA GLY A 177 -51.58 10.50 13.00
C GLY A 177 -51.82 11.96 13.37
N GLN A 178 -53.07 12.34 13.65
CA GLN A 178 -53.41 13.69 14.11
C GLN A 178 -52.76 13.99 15.46
N THR A 179 -52.80 13.03 16.40
CA THR A 179 -52.19 13.20 17.73
C THR A 179 -50.67 13.34 17.64
N LEU A 180 -50.02 12.60 16.75
CA LEU A 180 -48.59 12.74 16.46
C LEU A 180 -48.27 14.14 15.89
N SER A 181 -49.01 14.59 14.88
CA SER A 181 -48.83 15.92 14.27
C SER A 181 -48.97 17.07 15.28
N VAL A 182 -50.00 16.98 16.13
CA VAL A 182 -50.23 17.91 17.24
C VAL A 182 -49.07 17.86 18.24
N THR A 183 -48.63 16.68 18.66
CA THR A 183 -47.55 16.53 19.66
C THR A 183 -46.21 17.05 19.11
N ILE A 184 -45.95 16.88 17.81
CA ILE A 184 -44.78 17.46 17.13
C ILE A 184 -44.83 18.99 17.22
N THR A 185 -45.98 19.59 16.92
CA THR A 185 -46.16 21.05 16.95
C THR A 185 -45.95 21.61 18.36
N ILE A 186 -46.50 20.94 19.36
CA ILE A 186 -46.43 21.33 20.77
C ILE A 186 -45.00 21.19 21.34
N SER A 187 -44.19 20.28 20.80
CA SER A 187 -42.79 20.12 21.22
C SER A 187 -41.94 21.37 20.96
N GLU A 188 -42.41 22.32 20.13
CA GLU A 188 -41.77 23.61 19.91
C GLU A 188 -42.23 24.72 20.88
N SER A 189 -42.94 24.38 21.96
CA SER A 189 -43.38 25.34 23.00
C SER A 189 -42.22 25.90 23.82
N CYS A 190 -42.44 27.06 24.46
CA CYS A 190 -41.42 27.79 25.22
C CYS A 190 -41.24 27.29 26.67
N SER A 191 -42.20 26.54 27.21
CA SER A 191 -42.19 26.04 28.59
C SER A 191 -41.40 24.72 28.70
N PRO A 192 -40.34 24.66 29.53
CA PRO A 192 -39.44 23.50 29.55
C PRO A 192 -40.05 22.24 30.17
N SER A 193 -41.00 22.37 31.12
CA SER A 193 -41.72 21.25 31.74
C SER A 193 -42.62 20.56 30.71
N PHE A 194 -43.46 21.36 30.05
CA PHE A 194 -44.36 20.92 29.01
C PHE A 194 -43.60 20.32 27.82
N GLN A 195 -42.59 21.02 27.31
CA GLN A 195 -41.74 20.54 26.22
C GLN A 195 -41.12 19.16 26.52
N ARG A 196 -40.64 18.94 27.75
CA ARG A 196 -40.09 17.63 28.17
C ARG A 196 -41.14 16.52 28.13
N ILE A 197 -42.35 16.78 28.61
CA ILE A 197 -43.43 15.79 28.64
C ILE A 197 -43.92 15.51 27.22
N SER A 198 -44.08 16.53 26.38
CA SER A 198 -44.43 16.38 24.97
C SER A 198 -43.42 15.52 24.21
N LEU A 199 -42.11 15.71 24.45
CA LEU A 199 -41.06 14.87 23.85
C LEU A 199 -41.13 13.41 24.34
N LYS A 200 -41.45 13.18 25.62
CA LYS A 200 -41.66 11.82 26.15
C LYS A 200 -42.87 11.13 25.52
N VAL A 201 -44.00 11.84 25.38
CA VAL A 201 -45.20 11.35 24.69
C VAL A 201 -44.87 11.01 23.25
N LEU A 202 -44.18 11.91 22.54
CA LEU A 202 -43.78 11.71 21.15
C LEU A 202 -42.87 10.48 21.00
N GLN A 203 -41.90 10.31 21.89
CA GLN A 203 -41.04 9.12 21.91
C GLN A 203 -41.87 7.84 22.07
N VAL A 204 -42.78 7.78 23.04
CA VAL A 204 -43.61 6.60 23.30
C VAL A 204 -44.53 6.28 22.11
N LEU A 205 -45.15 7.30 21.51
CA LEU A 205 -46.03 7.10 20.35
C LEU A 205 -45.27 6.49 19.16
N ILE A 206 -44.06 6.97 18.88
CA ILE A 206 -43.21 6.50 17.77
C ILE A 206 -42.60 5.13 18.07
N GLU A 207 -42.13 4.93 19.29
CA GLU A 207 -41.41 3.71 19.70
C GLU A 207 -42.37 2.53 19.82
N LEU A 208 -43.55 2.72 20.41
CA LEU A 208 -44.47 1.64 20.77
C LEU A 208 -45.72 1.52 19.89
N TYR A 209 -46.30 2.61 19.37
CA TYR A 209 -47.63 2.58 18.75
C TYR A 209 -47.67 2.82 17.23
N ALA A 210 -46.75 3.62 16.70
CA ALA A 210 -46.70 3.91 15.27
C ALA A 210 -46.41 2.65 14.43
N SER A 211 -47.15 2.47 13.34
CA SER A 211 -46.89 1.43 12.34
C SER A 211 -45.78 1.87 11.39
N ASP A 212 -45.12 0.89 10.78
CA ASP A 212 -43.99 1.14 9.88
C ASP A 212 -44.39 1.96 8.64
N GLU A 213 -45.67 1.91 8.25
CA GLU A 213 -46.22 2.60 7.07
C GLU A 213 -46.40 4.11 7.27
N VAL A 214 -46.52 4.58 8.52
CA VAL A 214 -46.81 5.99 8.82
C VAL A 214 -45.53 6.84 8.89
N PHE A 215 -44.37 6.21 9.14
CA PHE A 215 -43.14 6.96 9.37
C PHE A 215 -42.64 7.79 8.17
N PRO A 216 -42.69 7.31 6.90
CA PRO A 216 -42.29 8.12 5.74
C PRO A 216 -43.00 9.47 5.64
N MET A 217 -44.28 9.52 6.03
CA MET A 217 -45.10 10.73 5.98
C MET A 217 -44.73 11.73 7.10
N ILE A 218 -44.42 11.23 8.29
CA ILE A 218 -44.18 12.07 9.48
C ILE A 218 -42.73 12.57 9.55
N LEU A 219 -41.78 11.85 8.95
CA LEU A 219 -40.35 12.11 9.09
C LEU A 219 -39.94 13.56 8.79
N PRO A 220 -40.32 14.20 7.67
CA PRO A 220 -39.84 15.55 7.37
C PRO A 220 -40.27 16.59 8.42
N GLY A 221 -41.53 16.51 8.87
CA GLY A 221 -42.07 17.41 9.90
C GLY A 221 -41.42 17.17 11.27
N LEU A 222 -41.15 15.91 11.61
CA LEU A 222 -40.50 15.54 12.85
C LEU A 222 -39.03 16.00 12.89
N ILE A 223 -38.25 15.70 11.84
CA ILE A 223 -36.83 16.07 11.78
C ILE A 223 -36.67 17.59 11.81
N SER A 224 -37.50 18.33 11.07
CA SER A 224 -37.50 19.80 11.09
C SER A 224 -37.79 20.35 12.50
N SER A 225 -38.85 19.87 13.16
CA SER A 225 -39.23 20.34 14.50
C SER A 225 -38.18 19.99 15.56
N MET A 226 -37.67 18.76 15.55
CA MET A 226 -36.60 18.33 16.47
C MET A 226 -35.29 19.10 16.25
N SER A 227 -34.97 19.46 15.00
CA SER A 227 -33.80 20.30 14.70
C SER A 227 -33.94 21.70 15.29
N LYS A 228 -35.14 22.31 15.22
CA LYS A 228 -35.40 23.61 15.87
C LYS A 228 -35.34 23.53 17.40
N VAL A 229 -35.87 22.45 17.98
CA VAL A 229 -35.87 22.22 19.43
C VAL A 229 -34.45 22.03 19.95
N THR A 230 -33.63 21.22 19.27
CA THR A 230 -32.23 20.99 19.65
C THR A 230 -31.38 22.25 19.52
N LEU A 231 -31.59 23.07 18.50
CA LEU A 231 -30.88 24.34 18.29
C LEU A 231 -31.44 25.51 19.12
N GLY A 232 -32.57 25.33 19.81
CA GLY A 232 -33.18 26.38 20.63
C GLY A 232 -33.70 27.58 19.83
N SER A 233 -34.19 27.39 18.60
CA SER A 233 -34.53 28.47 17.66
C SER A 233 -35.54 29.52 18.16
N LYS A 234 -36.32 29.23 19.20
CA LYS A 234 -37.31 30.14 19.81
C LYS A 234 -36.87 30.73 21.16
N LEU A 235 -35.68 30.37 21.66
CA LEU A 235 -35.15 30.85 22.94
C LEU A 235 -34.23 32.05 22.71
N GLU A 236 -34.36 33.09 23.55
CA GLU A 236 -33.44 34.24 23.55
C GLU A 236 -32.01 33.87 24.00
N LYS A 237 -31.88 32.77 24.76
CA LYS A 237 -30.58 32.19 25.16
C LYS A 237 -30.05 31.30 24.04
N GLN A 238 -28.77 31.47 23.69
CA GLN A 238 -28.09 30.78 22.57
C GLN A 238 -28.18 29.24 22.58
N TRP A 239 -28.56 28.60 23.70
CA TRP A 239 -28.61 27.14 23.84
C TRP A 239 -29.86 26.67 24.58
N ALA A 240 -30.46 25.59 24.10
CA ALA A 240 -31.53 24.88 24.79
C ALA A 240 -31.03 24.11 26.02
N ASN A 241 -31.93 23.70 26.92
CA ASN A 241 -31.56 22.89 28.07
C ASN A 241 -31.06 21.50 27.62
N GLY A 242 -29.96 21.02 28.19
CA GLY A 242 -29.33 19.76 27.77
C GLY A 242 -30.22 18.52 27.91
N GLU A 243 -31.14 18.47 28.87
CA GLU A 243 -32.12 17.37 28.98
C GLU A 243 -33.14 17.38 27.82
N ILE A 244 -33.52 18.56 27.35
CA ILE A 244 -34.47 18.73 26.24
C ILE A 244 -33.79 18.35 24.93
N VAL A 245 -32.54 18.80 24.74
CA VAL A 245 -31.70 18.39 23.60
C VAL A 245 -31.56 16.87 23.56
N ALA A 246 -31.31 16.23 24.71
CA ALA A 246 -31.20 14.78 24.78
C ALA A 246 -32.50 14.04 24.42
N ALA A 247 -33.65 14.53 24.89
CA ALA A 247 -34.95 13.94 24.53
C ALA A 247 -35.27 14.13 23.03
N ALA A 248 -35.01 15.31 22.47
CA ALA A 248 -35.23 15.60 21.05
C ALA A 248 -34.32 14.78 20.13
N LEU A 249 -33.02 14.65 20.47
CA LEU A 249 -32.10 13.78 19.75
C LEU A 249 -32.53 12.31 19.82
N ARG A 250 -33.10 11.85 20.94
CA ARG A 250 -33.62 10.49 21.06
C ARG A 250 -34.83 10.24 20.17
N VAL A 251 -35.77 11.18 20.11
CA VAL A 251 -36.91 11.13 19.18
C VAL A 251 -36.43 11.09 17.73
N MET A 252 -35.48 11.97 17.37
CA MET A 252 -34.88 12.01 16.05
C MET A 252 -34.18 10.68 15.70
N GLN A 253 -33.43 10.10 16.64
CA GLN A 253 -32.75 8.81 16.49
C GLN A 253 -33.74 7.69 16.15
N VAL A 254 -34.81 7.54 16.94
CA VAL A 254 -35.79 6.46 16.74
C VAL A 254 -36.51 6.63 15.41
N ALA A 255 -36.89 7.86 15.06
CA ALA A 255 -37.54 8.16 13.79
C ALA A 255 -36.66 7.83 12.58
N ILE A 256 -35.37 8.20 12.59
CA ILE A 256 -34.44 7.91 11.49
C ILE A 256 -34.25 6.40 11.33
N VAL A 257 -33.98 5.67 12.43
CA VAL A 257 -33.72 4.23 12.38
C VAL A 257 -34.94 3.45 11.87
N LYS A 258 -36.17 3.82 12.28
CA LYS A 258 -37.40 3.17 11.81
C LYS A 258 -37.84 3.57 10.40
N THR A 259 -37.29 4.64 9.83
CA THR A 259 -37.65 5.12 8.48
C THR A 259 -36.69 4.69 7.41
N VAL A 260 -35.39 4.92 7.68
CA VAL A 260 -34.30 4.79 6.72
C VAL A 260 -33.22 3.86 7.30
N GLY A 261 -33.57 2.96 8.22
CA GLY A 261 -32.69 1.86 8.62
C GLY A 261 -32.49 0.88 7.47
N ASP A 262 -31.29 0.34 7.31
CA ASP A 262 -30.97 -0.57 6.21
C ASP A 262 -31.92 -1.78 6.21
N ASP A 263 -32.17 -2.40 7.37
CA ASP A 263 -33.09 -3.53 7.52
C ASP A 263 -34.51 -3.21 7.04
N VAL A 264 -34.99 -1.99 7.30
CA VAL A 264 -36.34 -1.54 6.91
C VAL A 264 -36.40 -1.26 5.42
N CYS A 265 -35.37 -0.63 4.86
CA CYS A 265 -35.29 -0.32 3.45
C CYS A 265 -35.09 -1.59 2.59
N ILE A 266 -34.41 -2.61 3.12
CA ILE A 266 -34.29 -3.93 2.48
C ILE A 266 -35.64 -4.66 2.51
N ALA A 267 -36.34 -4.66 3.65
CA ALA A 267 -37.65 -5.31 3.78
C ALA A 267 -38.71 -4.75 2.83
N ASP A 268 -38.67 -3.44 2.58
CA ASP A 268 -39.61 -2.75 1.67
C ASP A 268 -39.14 -2.71 0.20
N GLY A 269 -37.99 -3.30 -0.13
CA GLY A 269 -37.44 -3.34 -1.50
C GLY A 269 -36.88 -1.99 -2.01
N ALA A 270 -36.70 -1.01 -1.12
CA ALA A 270 -36.08 0.29 -1.44
C ALA A 270 -34.55 0.18 -1.63
N LEU A 271 -33.94 -0.81 -0.97
CA LEU A 271 -32.55 -1.22 -1.14
C LEU A 271 -32.52 -2.70 -1.54
N GLN A 272 -31.72 -3.02 -2.56
CA GLN A 272 -31.43 -4.41 -2.92
C GLN A 272 -30.28 -4.90 -2.03
N SER A 273 -30.51 -5.95 -1.23
CA SER A 273 -29.44 -6.65 -0.51
C SER A 273 -28.49 -7.28 -1.53
N VAL A 274 -27.21 -6.89 -1.47
CA VAL A 274 -26.15 -7.38 -2.37
C VAL A 274 -25.56 -8.70 -1.83
N ASP A 275 -26.28 -9.42 -0.97
CA ASP A 275 -25.78 -10.64 -0.33
C ASP A 275 -25.97 -11.89 -1.21
N ASN A 276 -26.79 -11.79 -2.28
CA ASN A 276 -27.14 -12.90 -3.19
C ASN A 276 -26.89 -12.57 -4.68
N LEU A 277 -26.44 -13.58 -5.43
CA LEU A 277 -26.14 -13.52 -6.87
C LEU A 277 -27.35 -13.11 -7.76
N GLU A 278 -28.58 -13.33 -7.30
CA GLU A 278 -29.81 -12.89 -8.01
C GLU A 278 -29.95 -11.36 -8.05
N GLY A 279 -29.50 -10.64 -7.02
CA GLY A 279 -29.53 -9.17 -6.99
C GLY A 279 -28.57 -8.50 -7.98
N LEU A 280 -27.49 -9.19 -8.36
CA LEU A 280 -26.56 -8.73 -9.41
C LEU A 280 -27.14 -8.90 -10.82
N ALA A 281 -28.03 -9.89 -11.02
CA ALA A 281 -28.70 -10.10 -12.31
C ALA A 281 -29.76 -9.03 -12.59
N GLU A 282 -30.45 -8.54 -11.56
CA GLU A 282 -31.41 -7.43 -11.68
C GLU A 282 -30.74 -6.06 -11.90
N LEU A 283 -29.47 -5.87 -11.49
CA LEU A 283 -28.72 -4.64 -11.82
C LEU A 283 -28.38 -4.51 -13.32
N VAL A 284 -28.39 -5.61 -14.06
CA VAL A 284 -28.11 -5.65 -15.51
C VAL A 284 -29.39 -5.51 -16.35
N ALA A 285 -30.56 -5.79 -15.77
CA ALA A 285 -31.86 -5.62 -16.42
C ALA A 285 -32.60 -4.43 -15.79
N PRO A 286 -32.74 -3.28 -16.46
CA PRO A 286 -33.63 -2.23 -15.96
C PRO A 286 -35.06 -2.78 -16.00
N SER A 287 -35.55 -3.33 -14.90
CA SER A 287 -36.96 -3.60 -14.73
C SER A 287 -37.65 -2.26 -14.58
N VAL A 288 -38.21 -1.79 -15.70
CA VAL A 288 -39.26 -0.76 -15.67
C VAL A 288 -40.42 -1.40 -14.92
N ALA A 289 -40.47 -1.19 -13.61
CA ALA A 289 -41.68 -1.46 -12.86
C ALA A 289 -42.73 -0.48 -13.39
N GLU A 290 -43.65 -0.99 -14.21
CA GLU A 290 -44.85 -0.25 -14.59
C GLU A 290 -45.58 0.18 -13.30
N PRO A 291 -46.07 1.43 -13.22
CA PRO A 291 -46.85 1.86 -12.09
C PRO A 291 -48.15 1.04 -12.07
N ASN A 292 -48.31 0.18 -11.06
CA ASN A 292 -49.60 -0.44 -10.78
C ASN A 292 -50.58 0.66 -10.34
N GLU A 293 -51.31 1.25 -11.30
CA GLU A 293 -52.35 2.27 -11.07
C GLU A 293 -53.61 1.75 -10.34
N ASN A 294 -53.59 0.53 -9.80
CA ASN A 294 -54.77 -0.13 -9.22
C ASN A 294 -54.61 -0.48 -7.74
N SER A 295 -54.25 0.51 -6.91
CA SER A 295 -54.82 0.61 -5.56
C SER A 295 -54.72 2.06 -5.10
N ASN A 296 -55.79 2.59 -4.52
CA ASN A 296 -55.79 3.91 -3.90
C ASN A 296 -55.60 3.72 -2.38
N PRO A 297 -54.37 3.61 -1.83
CA PRO A 297 -54.21 3.65 -0.39
C PRO A 297 -54.11 5.13 0.01
N GLN A 298 -55.24 5.70 0.42
CA GLN A 298 -55.39 7.11 0.80
C GLN A 298 -54.45 7.59 1.95
N TYR A 299 -53.57 6.72 2.47
CA TYR A 299 -52.68 6.95 3.61
C TYR A 299 -51.33 6.20 3.55
N LYS A 300 -50.87 5.72 2.39
CA LYS A 300 -49.59 4.97 2.29
C LYS A 300 -48.62 5.68 1.36
N THR A 301 -47.47 6.09 1.88
CA THR A 301 -46.31 6.53 1.08
C THR A 301 -45.36 5.35 0.97
N GLU A 302 -45.19 4.81 -0.24
CA GLU A 302 -44.28 3.70 -0.47
C GLU A 302 -42.81 4.16 -0.45
N ARG A 303 -41.95 3.38 0.21
CA ARG A 303 -40.50 3.61 0.27
C ARG A 303 -39.87 3.22 -1.08
N THR A 304 -39.93 4.12 -2.05
CA THR A 304 -39.29 3.92 -3.37
C THR A 304 -37.81 4.33 -3.34
N PRO A 305 -36.97 3.83 -4.26
CA PRO A 305 -35.55 4.23 -4.34
C PRO A 305 -35.38 5.74 -4.63
N SER A 306 -36.31 6.35 -5.37
CA SER A 306 -36.33 7.79 -5.63
C SER A 306 -36.70 8.59 -4.36
N TRP A 307 -37.69 8.14 -3.60
CA TRP A 307 -38.03 8.71 -2.28
C TRP A 307 -36.86 8.62 -1.30
N LEU A 308 -36.16 7.48 -1.28
CA LEU A 308 -34.99 7.28 -0.43
C LEU A 308 -33.86 8.26 -0.77
N LYS A 309 -33.54 8.43 -2.06
CA LYS A 309 -32.51 9.39 -2.50
C LYS A 309 -32.86 10.85 -2.16
N GLY A 310 -34.14 11.23 -2.29
CA GLY A 310 -34.61 12.55 -1.87
C GLY A 310 -34.50 12.75 -0.35
N THR A 311 -34.99 11.78 0.42
CA THR A 311 -35.05 11.84 1.89
C THR A 311 -33.66 11.82 2.52
N THR A 312 -32.74 10.99 2.02
CA THR A 312 -31.34 10.92 2.48
C THR A 312 -30.62 12.25 2.30
N SER A 313 -30.84 12.97 1.19
CA SER A 313 -30.28 14.31 0.98
C SER A 313 -30.81 15.34 1.98
N GLN A 314 -32.11 15.30 2.29
CA GLN A 314 -32.73 16.19 3.27
C GLN A 314 -32.26 15.89 4.71
N LEU A 315 -32.13 14.60 5.05
CA LEU A 315 -31.56 14.17 6.33
C LEU A 315 -30.11 14.65 6.47
N HIS A 316 -29.32 14.60 5.40
CA HIS A 316 -27.96 15.12 5.43
C HIS A 316 -27.91 16.61 5.75
N ILE A 317 -28.75 17.41 5.13
CA ILE A 317 -28.84 18.85 5.41
C ILE A 317 -29.25 19.10 6.87
N ALA A 318 -30.24 18.37 7.39
CA ALA A 318 -30.71 18.51 8.76
C ALA A 318 -29.64 18.11 9.80
N ILE A 319 -28.97 16.98 9.58
CA ILE A 319 -27.90 16.49 10.46
C ILE A 319 -26.70 17.44 10.42
N ASN A 320 -26.37 18.01 9.26
CA ASN A 320 -25.33 19.03 9.17
C ASN A 320 -25.72 20.31 9.96
N GLY A 321 -27.00 20.69 9.93
CA GLY A 321 -27.51 21.84 10.69
C GLY A 321 -27.33 21.73 12.21
N ILE A 322 -27.39 20.51 12.76
CA ILE A 322 -27.16 20.27 14.21
C ILE A 322 -25.68 20.16 14.60
N SER A 323 -24.74 20.37 13.66
CA SER A 323 -23.28 20.35 13.91
C SER A 323 -22.85 21.35 14.99
N ALA A 324 -23.59 22.45 15.17
CA ALA A 324 -23.36 23.41 16.25
C ALA A 324 -23.39 22.76 17.65
N LEU A 325 -24.16 21.67 17.85
CA LEU A 325 -24.28 20.98 19.14
C LEU A 325 -22.96 20.39 19.65
N THR A 326 -21.94 20.22 18.80
CA THR A 326 -20.58 19.83 19.22
C THR A 326 -19.97 20.79 20.24
N LYS A 327 -20.41 22.06 20.27
CA LYS A 327 -19.95 23.09 21.21
C LYS A 327 -20.90 23.32 22.40
N HIS A 328 -21.91 22.46 22.57
CA HIS A 328 -22.94 22.67 23.60
C HIS A 328 -22.35 22.58 25.02
N PRO A 329 -22.70 23.49 25.96
CA PRO A 329 -22.08 23.52 27.29
C PRO A 329 -22.48 22.36 28.22
N SER A 330 -23.66 21.76 28.02
CA SER A 330 -24.15 20.65 28.86
C SER A 330 -23.58 19.28 28.46
N PRO A 331 -22.99 18.51 29.39
CA PRO A 331 -22.48 17.16 29.11
C PRO A 331 -23.57 16.14 28.77
N ILE A 332 -24.82 16.37 29.21
CA ILE A 332 -25.95 15.47 28.92
C ILE A 332 -26.32 15.55 27.43
N ALA A 333 -26.37 16.77 26.87
CA ALA A 333 -26.62 17.00 25.45
C ALA A 333 -25.53 16.36 24.59
N LEU A 334 -24.27 16.57 24.98
CA LEU A 334 -23.10 16.04 24.30
C LEU A 334 -23.06 14.50 24.28
N ARG A 335 -23.35 13.84 25.41
CA ARG A 335 -23.50 12.37 25.46
C ARG A 335 -24.65 11.88 24.60
N SER A 336 -25.78 12.60 24.61
CA SER A 336 -26.94 12.23 23.80
C SER A 336 -26.68 12.36 22.29
N LEU A 337 -25.90 13.35 21.87
CA LEU A 337 -25.43 13.51 20.49
C LEU A 337 -24.52 12.34 20.08
N ALA A 338 -23.61 11.92 20.96
CA ALA A 338 -22.80 10.74 20.71
C ALA A 338 -23.64 9.45 20.59
N THR A 339 -24.63 9.25 21.48
CA THR A 339 -25.53 8.10 21.37
C THR A 339 -26.38 8.12 20.11
N PHE A 340 -26.83 9.31 19.69
CA PHE A 340 -27.54 9.54 18.44
C PHE A 340 -26.66 9.15 17.25
N SER A 341 -25.45 9.72 17.15
CA SER A 341 -24.54 9.42 16.04
C SER A 341 -24.19 7.95 15.98
N ARG A 342 -23.91 7.29 17.11
CA ARG A 342 -23.61 5.86 17.17
C ARG A 342 -24.78 5.01 16.65
N ARG A 343 -26.00 5.26 17.12
CA ARG A 343 -27.17 4.46 16.76
C ARG A 343 -27.59 4.64 15.32
N VAL A 344 -27.46 5.86 14.78
CA VAL A 344 -27.71 6.11 13.35
C VAL A 344 -26.64 5.42 12.51
N LEU A 345 -25.35 5.58 12.84
CA LEU A 345 -24.25 4.91 12.12
C LEU A 345 -24.41 3.38 12.08
N GLU A 346 -24.81 2.75 13.20
CA GLU A 346 -25.03 1.30 13.27
C GLU A 346 -26.20 0.81 12.42
N ALA A 347 -27.25 1.63 12.26
CA ALA A 347 -28.46 1.23 11.55
C ALA A 347 -28.48 1.62 10.07
N THR A 348 -27.60 2.53 9.64
CA THR A 348 -27.62 3.12 8.30
C THR A 348 -26.27 3.07 7.54
N PRO A 349 -25.55 1.93 7.50
CA PRO A 349 -24.30 1.83 6.74
C PRO A 349 -24.47 1.92 5.21
N GLN A 350 -25.60 1.47 4.65
CA GLN A 350 -25.84 1.47 3.20
C GLN A 350 -26.77 2.60 2.76
N THR A 351 -27.80 2.91 3.55
CA THR A 351 -28.78 3.96 3.25
C THR A 351 -28.21 5.38 3.29
N LEU A 352 -27.25 5.66 4.19
CA LEU A 352 -26.78 7.01 4.51
C LEU A 352 -25.24 7.19 4.37
N PRO A 353 -24.63 6.86 3.21
CA PRO A 353 -23.17 6.90 3.06
C PRO A 353 -22.60 8.33 3.15
N GLN A 354 -23.35 9.34 2.73
CA GLN A 354 -22.89 10.75 2.74
C GLN A 354 -22.91 11.38 4.13
N THR A 355 -23.79 10.96 5.04
CA THR A 355 -23.87 11.49 6.41
C THR A 355 -22.94 10.78 7.38
N GLN A 356 -22.44 9.59 7.05
CA GLN A 356 -21.51 8.84 7.89
C GLN A 356 -20.27 9.67 8.29
N PRO A 357 -19.56 10.36 7.38
CA PRO A 357 -18.47 11.27 7.74
C PRO A 357 -18.87 12.31 8.78
N LEU A 358 -20.03 12.94 8.64
CA LEU A 358 -20.50 13.97 9.58
C LEU A 358 -20.78 13.40 10.97
N LEU A 359 -21.44 12.24 11.04
CA LEU A 359 -21.74 11.57 12.30
C LEU A 359 -20.47 11.10 13.01
N LEU A 360 -19.45 10.68 12.24
CA LEU A 360 -18.12 10.35 12.76
C LEU A 360 -17.40 11.59 13.27
N VAL A 361 -17.47 12.72 12.56
CA VAL A 361 -16.91 14.00 13.04
C VAL A 361 -17.55 14.40 14.37
N PHE A 362 -18.88 14.21 14.54
CA PHE A 362 -19.52 14.43 15.83
C PHE A 362 -18.95 13.51 16.90
N LEU A 363 -18.77 12.22 16.62
CA LEU A 363 -18.15 11.30 17.58
C LEU A 363 -16.70 11.66 17.90
N LEU A 364 -15.89 12.02 16.89
CA LEU A 364 -14.48 12.41 17.01
C LEU A 364 -14.31 13.70 17.80
N SER A 365 -15.18 14.70 17.60
CA SER A 365 -15.20 15.93 18.39
C SER A 365 -15.54 15.68 19.86
N MET A 366 -16.19 14.54 20.15
CA MET A 366 -16.75 14.20 21.45
C MET A 366 -15.94 13.16 22.24
N LEU A 367 -14.72 12.86 21.78
CA LEU A 367 -13.82 11.84 22.34
C LEU A 367 -13.23 12.13 23.72
N ASN A 368 -13.66 13.20 24.38
CA ASN A 368 -13.47 13.34 25.82
C ASN A 368 -14.41 12.42 26.65
N SER A 369 -15.21 11.57 26.01
CA SER A 369 -16.07 10.59 26.69
C SER A 369 -15.98 9.17 26.12
N SER A 370 -15.80 8.22 27.02
CA SER A 370 -15.80 6.74 26.95
C SER A 370 -16.44 6.04 25.73
N PHE A 371 -15.80 6.05 24.55
CA PHE A 371 -16.24 5.27 23.38
C PHE A 371 -15.09 4.64 22.58
N ASP A 372 -14.20 3.94 23.29
CA ASP A 372 -13.00 3.32 22.71
C ASP A 372 -13.32 2.10 21.81
N SER A 373 -14.38 1.33 22.08
CA SER A 373 -14.67 0.07 21.35
C SER A 373 -15.24 0.27 19.95
N THR A 374 -16.06 1.30 19.74
CA THR A 374 -16.69 1.59 18.45
C THR A 374 -15.71 2.19 17.47
N LEU A 375 -14.79 3.05 17.93
CA LEU A 375 -13.70 3.57 17.10
C LEU A 375 -12.83 2.44 16.56
N MET A 376 -12.49 1.45 17.41
CA MET A 376 -11.65 0.33 16.98
C MET A 376 -12.34 -0.56 15.93
N ARG A 377 -13.66 -0.78 16.06
CA ARG A 377 -14.46 -1.49 15.05
C ARG A 377 -14.44 -0.74 13.72
N LEU A 378 -14.66 0.58 13.75
CA LEU A 378 -14.65 1.42 12.56
C LEU A 378 -13.28 1.49 11.89
N THR A 379 -12.18 1.60 12.66
CA THR A 379 -10.83 1.55 12.08
C THR A 379 -10.53 0.22 11.40
N SER A 380 -11.02 -0.90 11.97
CA SER A 380 -10.90 -2.21 11.35
C SER A 380 -11.70 -2.31 10.05
N GLU A 381 -12.92 -1.77 10.04
CA GLU A 381 -13.78 -1.72 8.85
C GLU A 381 -13.17 -0.82 7.76
N TYR A 382 -12.59 0.33 8.12
CA TYR A 382 -11.88 1.21 7.19
C TYR A 382 -10.64 0.55 6.59
N LEU A 383 -9.81 -0.12 7.41
CA LEU A 383 -8.67 -0.87 6.89
C LEU A 383 -9.11 -2.02 5.95
N SER A 384 -10.23 -2.68 6.25
CA SER A 384 -10.77 -3.75 5.41
C SER A 384 -11.41 -3.26 4.10
N SER A 385 -11.90 -2.02 4.06
CA SER A 385 -12.55 -1.42 2.89
C SER A 385 -11.60 -0.63 1.99
N LEU A 386 -10.44 -0.22 2.52
CA LEU A 386 -9.38 0.49 1.81
C LEU A 386 -8.96 -0.20 0.48
N PRO A 387 -8.74 -1.54 0.43
CA PRO A 387 -8.44 -2.24 -0.81
C PRO A 387 -9.49 -2.02 -1.90
N ARG A 388 -10.78 -2.11 -1.55
CA ARG A 388 -11.89 -1.94 -2.50
C ARG A 388 -11.88 -0.52 -3.07
N LEU A 389 -11.62 0.48 -2.25
CA LEU A 389 -11.64 1.88 -2.67
C LEU A 389 -10.43 2.26 -3.53
N ILE A 390 -9.24 1.70 -3.27
CA ILE A 390 -8.09 1.89 -4.16
C ILE A 390 -8.37 1.24 -5.51
N SER A 391 -8.99 0.05 -5.56
CA SER A 391 -9.38 -0.57 -6.83
C SER A 391 -10.41 0.24 -7.61
N ILE A 392 -11.29 0.98 -6.92
CA ILE A 392 -12.31 1.87 -7.51
C ILE A 392 -11.71 3.25 -7.88
N GLN A 393 -10.48 3.57 -7.48
CA GLN A 393 -9.76 4.82 -7.76
C GLN A 393 -10.45 6.10 -7.27
N GLU A 394 -11.28 6.02 -6.21
CA GLU A 394 -11.91 7.20 -5.61
C GLU A 394 -10.97 7.91 -4.63
N GLU A 395 -10.00 8.66 -5.16
CA GLU A 395 -8.93 9.32 -4.39
C GLU A 395 -9.42 10.21 -3.23
N SER A 396 -10.54 10.92 -3.39
CA SER A 396 -11.10 11.79 -2.34
C SER A 396 -11.58 11.01 -1.12
N LYS A 397 -12.19 9.83 -1.34
CA LYS A 397 -12.63 8.94 -0.25
C LYS A 397 -11.44 8.27 0.43
N ILE A 398 -10.41 7.90 -0.34
CA ILE A 398 -9.16 7.34 0.20
C ILE A 398 -8.46 8.36 1.09
N GLN A 399 -8.29 9.60 0.63
CA GLN A 399 -7.70 10.70 1.42
C GLN A 399 -8.50 10.97 2.70
N HIS A 400 -9.83 10.94 2.62
CA HIS A 400 -10.68 11.14 3.78
C HIS A 400 -10.54 10.00 4.80
N LEU A 401 -10.59 8.73 4.36
CA LEU A 401 -10.45 7.57 5.26
C LEU A 401 -9.05 7.46 5.89
N THR A 402 -8.01 7.68 5.09
CA THR A 402 -6.62 7.69 5.58
C THR A 402 -6.39 8.83 6.57
N GLY A 403 -6.94 10.02 6.32
CA GLY A 403 -6.93 11.14 7.26
C GLY A 403 -7.71 10.86 8.55
N LEU A 404 -8.83 10.14 8.49
CA LEU A 404 -9.56 9.69 9.68
C LEU A 404 -8.74 8.70 10.53
N ILE A 405 -8.12 7.70 9.90
CA ILE A 405 -7.26 6.73 10.60
C ILE A 405 -6.05 7.45 11.21
N GLU A 406 -5.41 8.36 10.47
CA GLU A 406 -4.31 9.18 10.96
C GLU A 406 -4.72 10.01 12.19
N ALA A 407 -5.89 10.66 12.14
CA ALA A 407 -6.43 11.44 13.25
C ALA A 407 -6.68 10.56 14.49
N VAL A 408 -7.29 9.37 14.33
CA VAL A 408 -7.49 8.41 15.42
C VAL A 408 -6.16 7.99 16.05
N CYS A 409 -5.14 7.75 15.24
CA CYS A 409 -3.80 7.39 15.72
C CYS A 409 -3.11 8.55 16.45
N LYS A 410 -3.22 9.79 15.95
CA LYS A 410 -2.67 10.99 16.60
C LYS A 410 -3.31 11.27 17.97
N LEU A 411 -4.58 10.91 18.17
CA LEU A 411 -5.25 11.03 19.46
C LEU A 411 -4.66 10.14 20.56
N ALA A 412 -3.93 9.07 20.20
CA ALA A 412 -3.15 8.31 21.17
C ALA A 412 -2.01 9.15 21.80
N PHE A 413 -1.60 10.25 21.15
CA PHE A 413 -0.44 11.06 21.52
C PHE A 413 -0.74 12.47 22.04
N THR A 414 -1.97 12.99 21.90
CA THR A 414 -2.28 14.39 22.28
C THR A 414 -2.46 14.63 23.78
N ASN A 415 -2.40 13.59 24.62
CA ASN A 415 -2.70 13.69 26.06
C ASN A 415 -1.54 13.29 26.98
N VAL A 416 -0.30 13.63 26.62
CA VAL A 416 0.92 13.25 27.37
C VAL A 416 1.01 13.93 28.76
N GLY A 417 0.19 14.94 29.05
CA GLY A 417 0.17 15.63 30.35
C GLY A 417 -0.85 15.14 31.37
N SER A 418 -1.87 14.36 30.96
CA SER A 418 -2.87 13.82 31.88
C SER A 418 -3.15 12.36 31.53
N THR A 419 -2.76 11.43 32.40
CA THR A 419 -3.03 9.99 32.28
C THR A 419 -4.53 9.71 32.36
N THR A 420 -5.27 10.00 31.30
CA THR A 420 -6.66 9.55 31.12
C THR A 420 -6.65 8.17 30.46
N GLY A 421 -7.39 7.21 31.00
CA GLY A 421 -7.41 5.80 30.54
C GLY A 421 -7.78 5.58 29.06
N SER A 422 -8.32 6.58 28.37
CA SER A 422 -8.71 6.54 26.95
C SER A 422 -7.52 6.44 25.98
N SER A 423 -6.42 7.17 26.20
CA SER A 423 -5.25 7.10 25.28
C SER A 423 -4.55 5.74 25.34
N LEU A 424 -4.51 5.13 26.52
CA LEU A 424 -4.01 3.77 26.73
C LEU A 424 -4.96 2.72 26.13
N ALA A 425 -6.26 2.98 26.15
CA ALA A 425 -7.25 2.09 25.53
C ALA A 425 -7.17 2.12 24.00
N ILE A 426 -6.98 3.30 23.40
CA ILE A 426 -6.78 3.46 21.94
C ILE A 426 -5.49 2.79 21.49
N SER A 427 -4.36 3.04 22.16
CA SER A 427 -3.09 2.38 21.82
C SER A 427 -3.15 0.86 22.01
N LYS A 428 -3.81 0.35 23.07
CA LYS A 428 -4.08 -1.09 23.23
C LYS A 428 -5.03 -1.65 22.18
N GLY A 429 -6.03 -0.88 21.74
CA GLY A 429 -6.98 -1.27 20.71
C GLY A 429 -6.33 -1.41 19.34
N ILE A 430 -5.59 -0.38 18.91
CA ILE A 430 -4.79 -0.41 17.68
C ILE A 430 -3.70 -1.48 17.78
N GLY A 431 -3.08 -1.63 18.96
CA GLY A 431 -2.13 -2.69 19.22
C GLY A 431 -2.72 -4.10 19.09
N LYS A 432 -3.98 -4.32 19.47
CA LYS A 432 -4.68 -5.61 19.23
C LYS A 432 -4.94 -5.86 17.75
N LEU A 433 -5.17 -4.81 16.96
CA LEU A 433 -5.43 -4.88 15.51
C LEU A 433 -4.18 -5.18 14.69
N LEU A 434 -3.02 -4.63 15.08
CA LEU A 434 -1.73 -4.92 14.45
C LEU A 434 -0.95 -6.04 15.15
N GLY A 435 -1.46 -6.54 16.27
CA GLY A 435 -0.89 -7.65 17.02
C GLY A 435 -1.36 -9.02 16.51
N PRO A 436 -0.91 -10.11 17.15
CA PRO A 436 -1.20 -11.48 16.73
C PRO A 436 -2.71 -11.82 16.74
N SER A 437 -3.51 -11.13 17.55
CA SER A 437 -4.97 -11.29 17.59
C SER A 437 -5.73 -10.51 16.50
N GLY A 438 -5.03 -9.68 15.72
CA GLY A 438 -5.63 -8.67 14.84
C GLY A 438 -5.93 -9.15 13.43
N GLY A 439 -5.59 -10.39 13.09
CA GLY A 439 -5.94 -11.00 11.80
C GLY A 439 -5.35 -10.25 10.61
N VAL A 440 -4.11 -9.75 10.73
CA VAL A 440 -3.36 -9.08 9.64
C VAL A 440 -3.30 -9.97 8.40
N GLU A 441 -3.24 -11.27 8.58
CA GLU A 441 -3.36 -12.26 7.50
C GLU A 441 -4.66 -12.13 6.69
N LYS A 442 -5.77 -11.67 7.27
CA LYS A 442 -7.07 -11.61 6.58
C LYS A 442 -7.24 -10.35 5.73
N TRP A 443 -6.79 -9.20 6.25
CA TRP A 443 -6.91 -7.91 5.54
C TRP A 443 -5.62 -7.46 4.86
N GLY A 444 -4.47 -8.07 5.20
CA GLY A 444 -3.17 -7.76 4.60
C GLY A 444 -3.10 -8.20 3.15
N TRP A 445 -3.55 -9.42 2.81
CA TRP A 445 -3.54 -9.91 1.43
C TRP A 445 -4.33 -9.03 0.47
N SER A 446 -5.49 -8.52 0.89
CA SER A 446 -6.29 -7.63 0.05
C SER A 446 -5.60 -6.28 -0.18
N LEU A 447 -4.86 -5.74 0.79
CA LEU A 447 -4.05 -4.54 0.58
C LEU A 447 -2.87 -4.78 -0.37
N LEU A 448 -2.16 -5.91 -0.20
CA LEU A 448 -0.99 -6.24 -1.02
C LEU A 448 -1.35 -6.39 -2.51
N GLY A 449 -2.52 -6.98 -2.81
CA GLY A 449 -2.98 -7.15 -4.19
C GLY A 449 -3.37 -5.86 -4.90
N VAL A 450 -3.49 -4.74 -4.17
CA VAL A 450 -3.99 -3.47 -4.73
C VAL A 450 -2.87 -2.41 -4.85
N PHE A 451 -1.81 -2.52 -4.06
CA PHE A 451 -0.63 -1.66 -4.19
C PHE A 451 0.27 -2.10 -5.35
N GLU A 452 -0.01 -1.57 -6.54
CA GLU A 452 0.87 -1.73 -7.70
C GLU A 452 1.81 -0.52 -7.88
N PHE A 453 3.10 -0.74 -7.68
CA PHE A 453 4.13 0.28 -7.91
C PHE A 453 4.48 0.38 -9.39
N SER A 454 4.72 1.61 -9.86
CA SER A 454 5.27 1.84 -11.20
C SER A 454 6.71 1.34 -11.29
N GLU A 455 7.15 1.01 -12.51
CA GLU A 455 8.58 0.80 -12.77
C GLU A 455 9.33 2.10 -12.45
N ALA A 456 10.49 1.97 -11.80
CA ALA A 456 11.25 3.09 -11.26
C ALA A 456 11.36 4.24 -12.29
N PRO A 457 10.96 5.48 -11.95
CA PRO A 457 10.98 6.58 -12.89
C PRO A 457 12.41 6.79 -13.39
N LEU A 458 12.57 6.84 -14.73
CA LEU A 458 13.82 7.20 -15.41
C LEU A 458 14.15 8.66 -15.07
N THR A 459 14.66 8.87 -13.86
CA THR A 459 15.10 10.19 -13.41
C THR A 459 16.47 10.39 -14.04
N VAL A 460 16.51 11.19 -15.10
CA VAL A 460 17.75 11.60 -15.77
C VAL A 460 18.50 12.53 -14.81
N VAL A 461 19.20 11.95 -13.83
CA VAL A 461 20.21 12.67 -13.06
C VAL A 461 21.48 12.67 -13.89
N GLN A 462 21.92 13.85 -14.31
CA GLN A 462 23.08 14.01 -15.20
C GLN A 462 24.44 13.73 -14.51
N THR A 463 24.44 13.51 -13.19
CA THR A 463 25.63 13.25 -12.37
C THR A 463 25.55 11.84 -11.76
N SER A 464 26.60 11.03 -11.92
CA SER A 464 26.67 9.71 -11.30
C SER A 464 26.74 9.83 -9.77
N ALA A 465 26.21 8.85 -9.03
CA ALA A 465 26.31 8.83 -7.56
C ALA A 465 27.77 8.90 -7.07
N GLU A 466 28.70 8.37 -7.87
CA GLU A 466 30.15 8.46 -7.67
C GLU A 466 30.66 9.92 -7.75
N GLN A 467 30.17 10.72 -8.70
CA GLN A 467 30.52 12.14 -8.81
C GLN A 467 29.93 12.95 -7.64
N LEU A 468 28.69 12.69 -7.23
CA LEU A 468 28.09 13.37 -6.08
C LEU A 468 28.83 13.08 -4.76
N MET A 469 29.44 11.90 -4.62
CA MET A 469 30.29 11.53 -3.48
C MET A 469 31.67 12.20 -3.48
N LEU A 470 32.19 12.53 -4.66
CA LEU A 470 33.49 13.20 -4.83
C LEU A 470 33.35 14.73 -4.85
N GLU A 471 32.21 15.25 -5.29
CA GLU A 471 31.88 16.68 -5.38
C GLU A 471 31.19 17.23 -4.11
N SER A 472 30.83 16.38 -3.14
CA SER A 472 30.25 16.83 -1.88
C SER A 472 31.31 17.56 -1.06
N ASP A 473 31.29 18.89 -1.15
CA ASP A 473 32.06 19.78 -0.31
C ASP A 473 31.79 19.42 1.16
N PRO A 474 32.83 19.10 1.98
CA PRO A 474 32.65 18.66 3.37
C PRO A 474 31.95 19.70 4.26
N ASP A 475 31.89 20.96 3.80
CA ASP A 475 31.27 22.09 4.48
C ASP A 475 29.80 22.34 4.09
N SER A 476 29.25 21.60 3.12
CA SER A 476 27.83 21.67 2.74
C SER A 476 27.08 20.39 3.12
N PRO A 477 26.27 20.38 4.19
CA PRO A 477 25.47 19.22 4.56
C PRO A 477 24.22 19.13 3.66
N GLN A 478 24.41 18.91 2.36
CA GLN A 478 23.31 18.55 1.47
C GLN A 478 22.98 17.07 1.69
N ILE A 479 21.97 16.82 2.52
CA ILE A 479 21.46 15.48 2.83
C ILE A 479 20.75 14.93 1.59
N ALA A 480 21.18 13.77 1.09
CA ALA A 480 20.50 13.10 -0.01
C ALA A 480 19.10 12.62 0.45
N VAL A 481 18.06 13.15 -0.20
CA VAL A 481 16.68 12.76 0.04
C VAL A 481 16.42 11.39 -0.62
N PHE A 482 15.81 10.47 0.12
CA PHE A 482 15.42 9.17 -0.43
C PHE A 482 14.42 9.36 -1.59
N PRO A 483 14.63 8.70 -2.75
CA PRO A 483 13.69 8.76 -3.85
C PRO A 483 12.29 8.28 -3.45
N CYS A 484 11.26 8.99 -3.90
CA CYS A 484 9.87 8.63 -3.62
C CYS A 484 9.36 7.56 -4.60
N PHE A 485 8.63 6.57 -4.08
CA PHE A 485 7.93 5.58 -4.90
C PHE A 485 6.63 6.15 -5.46
N GLN A 486 6.19 5.65 -6.63
CA GLN A 486 4.93 6.01 -7.26
C GLN A 486 4.05 4.78 -7.43
N LEU A 487 2.76 4.92 -7.15
CA LEU A 487 1.75 3.89 -7.41
C LEU A 487 1.13 4.14 -8.80
N LYS A 488 0.89 3.07 -9.56
CA LYS A 488 0.36 3.20 -10.94
C LYS A 488 -1.01 3.88 -11.01
N ASN A 489 -1.82 3.71 -9.96
CA ASN A 489 -3.25 4.04 -9.96
C ASN A 489 -3.61 5.19 -9.01
N LEU A 490 -2.64 5.86 -8.40
CA LEU A 490 -2.86 6.86 -7.36
C LEU A 490 -1.89 8.04 -7.50
N GLY A 491 -2.39 9.27 -7.31
CA GLY A 491 -1.56 10.47 -7.31
C GLY A 491 -0.64 10.60 -6.07
N ASN A 492 0.49 11.31 -6.20
CA ASN A 492 1.50 11.45 -5.15
C ASN A 492 0.95 11.97 -3.81
N ALA A 493 -0.04 12.88 -3.84
CA ALA A 493 -0.66 13.44 -2.64
C ALA A 493 -1.48 12.41 -1.85
N THR A 494 -2.10 11.44 -2.53
CA THR A 494 -2.84 10.35 -1.87
C THR A 494 -1.86 9.36 -1.23
N LEU A 495 -0.77 9.05 -1.92
CA LEU A 495 0.30 8.19 -1.42
C LEU A 495 0.92 8.78 -0.15
N GLU A 496 1.23 10.08 -0.14
CA GLU A 496 1.76 10.75 1.05
C GLU A 496 0.82 10.67 2.26
N MET A 497 -0.50 10.78 2.04
CA MET A 497 -1.51 10.60 3.09
C MET A 497 -1.55 9.16 3.61
N ILE A 498 -1.41 8.16 2.73
CA ILE A 498 -1.31 6.75 3.11
C ILE A 498 -0.03 6.50 3.92
N GLU A 499 1.11 7.10 3.53
CA GLU A 499 2.37 7.00 4.29
C GLU A 499 2.23 7.59 5.69
N ARG A 500 1.62 8.78 5.80
CA ARG A 500 1.34 9.42 7.09
C ARG A 500 0.41 8.56 7.97
N MET A 501 -0.60 7.94 7.37
CA MET A 501 -1.48 6.99 8.05
C MET A 501 -0.71 5.77 8.60
N TYR A 502 0.13 5.10 7.79
CA TYR A 502 0.91 3.94 8.24
C TYR A 502 1.92 4.30 9.32
N ARG A 503 2.58 5.46 9.22
CA ARG A 503 3.47 5.95 10.28
C ARG A 503 2.70 6.23 11.57
N ALA A 504 1.53 6.86 11.49
CA ALA A 504 0.70 7.11 12.67
C ALA A 504 0.21 5.81 13.33
N LEU A 505 -0.17 4.80 12.53
CA LEU A 505 -0.53 3.46 13.00
C LEU A 505 0.63 2.76 13.73
N GLY A 506 1.83 2.76 13.13
CA GLY A 506 3.03 2.20 13.73
C GLY A 506 3.37 2.86 15.06
N ALA A 507 3.28 4.19 15.12
CA ALA A 507 3.48 4.94 16.34
C ALA A 507 2.44 4.55 17.41
N ALA A 508 1.14 4.59 17.08
CA ALA A 508 0.06 4.41 18.05
C ALA A 508 -0.02 2.98 18.62
N ALA A 509 0.35 1.97 17.84
CA ALA A 509 0.35 0.57 18.25
C ALA A 509 1.52 0.19 19.19
N GLY A 510 2.62 0.95 19.15
CA GLY A 510 3.84 0.65 19.88
C GLY A 510 4.35 -0.77 19.58
N GLU A 511 4.83 -1.49 20.60
CA GLU A 511 5.43 -2.84 20.41
C GLU A 511 4.48 -3.88 19.82
N SER A 512 3.17 -3.65 19.86
CA SER A 512 2.20 -4.65 19.40
C SER A 512 2.24 -4.83 17.87
N CYS A 513 2.72 -3.82 17.12
CA CYS A 513 2.83 -3.91 15.66
C CYS A 513 4.05 -4.71 15.16
N LEU A 514 4.97 -5.12 16.05
CA LEU A 514 6.14 -5.94 15.68
C LEU A 514 5.73 -7.23 14.95
N TYR A 515 4.62 -7.85 15.37
CA TYR A 515 4.06 -9.04 14.70
C TYR A 515 3.69 -8.76 13.23
N SER A 516 2.96 -7.67 12.98
CA SER A 516 2.61 -7.25 11.60
C SER A 516 3.85 -7.00 10.75
N ILE A 517 4.87 -6.35 11.32
CA ILE A 517 6.13 -6.06 10.61
C ILE A 517 6.86 -7.35 10.23
N GLU A 518 6.98 -8.31 11.16
CA GLU A 518 7.58 -9.62 10.86
C GLU A 518 6.80 -10.39 9.79
N TRP A 519 5.47 -10.34 9.84
CA TRP A 519 4.61 -10.98 8.86
C TRP A 519 4.80 -10.41 7.45
N PHE A 520 4.75 -9.08 7.29
CA PHE A 520 4.97 -8.42 6.01
C PHE A 520 6.37 -8.68 5.46
N ILE A 521 7.40 -8.65 6.31
CA ILE A 521 8.78 -8.96 5.88
C ILE A 521 8.93 -10.44 5.53
N GLY A 522 8.24 -11.34 6.21
CA GLY A 522 8.18 -12.76 5.86
C GLY A 522 7.68 -13.00 4.44
N ILE A 523 6.65 -12.25 4.01
CA ILE A 523 6.16 -12.26 2.62
C ILE A 523 7.20 -11.64 1.67
N GLY A 524 7.82 -10.54 2.08
CA GLY A 524 8.84 -9.83 1.32
C GLY A 524 10.13 -10.61 1.08
N LYS A 525 10.46 -11.60 1.92
CA LYS A 525 11.60 -12.51 1.78
C LYS A 525 11.40 -13.57 0.69
N GLY A 526 10.18 -13.75 0.20
CA GLY A 526 9.82 -14.70 -0.85
C GLY A 526 10.14 -14.19 -2.27
N ARG A 527 9.28 -14.51 -3.24
CA ARG A 527 9.44 -14.10 -4.66
C ARG A 527 9.45 -12.57 -4.81
N VAL A 528 10.16 -12.07 -5.82
CA VAL A 528 10.33 -10.63 -6.13
C VAL A 528 9.12 -10.00 -6.87
N GLY A 529 7.93 -10.58 -6.66
CA GLY A 529 6.70 -10.16 -7.32
C GLY A 529 6.09 -8.89 -6.70
N LYS A 530 5.07 -8.33 -7.37
CA LYS A 530 4.33 -7.11 -6.95
C LYS A 530 3.93 -7.11 -5.47
N ASN A 531 3.39 -8.23 -4.98
CA ASN A 531 2.93 -8.36 -3.59
C ASN A 531 4.08 -8.28 -2.58
N ALA A 532 5.28 -8.76 -2.95
CA ALA A 532 6.45 -8.68 -2.08
C ALA A 532 6.94 -7.24 -1.94
N VAL A 533 6.98 -6.48 -3.05
CA VAL A 533 7.30 -5.04 -3.03
C VAL A 533 6.32 -4.28 -2.11
N ALA A 534 5.02 -4.53 -2.27
CA ALA A 534 4.00 -3.93 -1.40
C ALA A 534 4.15 -4.31 0.08
N ALA A 535 4.52 -5.55 0.38
CA ALA A 535 4.70 -6.01 1.75
C ALA A 535 5.90 -5.33 2.41
N VAL A 536 7.04 -5.26 1.71
CA VAL A 536 8.25 -4.58 2.19
C VAL A 536 7.98 -3.09 2.40
N TRP A 537 7.19 -2.45 1.51
CA TRP A 537 6.81 -1.04 1.66
C TRP A 537 5.94 -0.79 2.90
N CYS A 538 4.88 -1.59 3.11
CA CYS A 538 4.04 -1.50 4.31
C CYS A 538 4.84 -1.71 5.59
N ALA A 539 5.74 -2.69 5.60
CA ALA A 539 6.64 -2.96 6.74
C ALA A 539 7.55 -1.76 7.04
N CYS A 540 8.14 -1.14 6.01
CA CYS A 540 9.02 0.01 6.17
C CYS A 540 8.28 1.20 6.79
N ARG A 541 7.10 1.57 6.27
CA ARG A 541 6.32 2.72 6.79
C ARG A 541 5.80 2.49 8.21
N LEU A 542 5.44 1.24 8.57
CA LEU A 542 5.09 0.89 9.95
C LEU A 542 6.30 0.99 10.90
N LEU A 543 7.47 0.52 10.46
CA LEU A 543 8.71 0.55 11.24
C LEU A 543 9.21 1.99 11.47
N GLU A 544 9.09 2.87 10.48
CA GLU A 544 9.33 4.32 10.60
C GLU A 544 8.44 4.94 11.68
N GLY A 545 7.14 4.65 11.65
CA GLY A 545 6.18 5.10 12.65
C GLY A 545 6.53 4.65 14.07
N LEU A 546 6.90 3.38 14.23
CA LEU A 546 7.26 2.80 15.52
C LEU A 546 8.56 3.38 16.10
N SER A 547 9.56 3.56 15.24
CA SER A 547 10.88 4.09 15.63
C SER A 547 10.90 5.61 15.77
N GLY A 548 9.96 6.32 15.15
CA GLY A 548 9.96 7.77 15.06
C GLY A 548 10.99 8.33 14.06
N ILE A 549 11.58 7.47 13.23
CA ILE A 549 12.55 7.84 12.20
C ILE A 549 11.79 8.07 10.90
N ASN A 550 11.98 9.23 10.27
CA ASN A 550 11.31 9.56 9.02
C ASN A 550 12.34 9.76 7.90
N LEU A 551 12.39 8.84 6.94
CA LEU A 551 13.31 8.92 5.80
C LEU A 551 12.91 9.97 4.75
N SER A 552 11.66 10.47 4.77
CA SER A 552 11.11 11.34 3.72
C SER A 552 11.07 12.83 4.09
N SER A 553 11.60 13.24 5.25
CA SER A 553 11.56 14.63 5.71
C SER A 553 12.94 15.07 6.19
N GLU A 554 13.41 16.22 5.69
CA GLU A 554 14.70 16.86 6.03
C GLU A 554 14.86 17.09 7.55
N ASP A 555 13.75 17.21 8.29
CA ASP A 555 13.74 17.48 9.74
C ASP A 555 14.16 16.30 10.61
N SER A 556 14.29 15.10 10.06
CA SER A 556 14.53 13.85 10.80
C SER A 556 15.87 13.78 11.54
N LEU A 557 16.82 14.65 11.21
CA LEU A 557 18.16 14.71 11.83
C LEU A 557 18.31 15.82 12.88
N SER A 558 17.31 16.70 13.04
CA SER A 558 17.35 17.81 14.01
C SER A 558 17.04 17.38 15.45
N THR A 559 16.53 16.16 15.64
CA THR A 559 16.16 15.64 16.97
C THR A 559 17.22 14.66 17.48
N ARG A 560 18.23 15.20 18.17
CA ARG A 560 19.16 14.42 19.02
C ARG A 560 18.46 13.66 20.18
N ASP A 561 17.14 13.81 20.32
CA ASP A 561 16.29 13.17 21.33
C ASP A 561 15.49 12.00 20.73
N LEU A 562 16.17 11.03 20.12
CA LEU A 562 15.54 9.75 19.76
C LEU A 562 15.04 9.07 21.04
N LYS A 563 13.73 8.79 21.11
CA LYS A 563 13.10 8.07 22.24
C LYS A 563 13.90 6.82 22.56
N LYS A 564 14.09 6.51 23.85
CA LYS A 564 14.71 5.26 24.31
C LYS A 564 14.05 4.07 23.61
N THR A 565 14.80 3.41 22.74
CA THR A 565 14.35 2.24 21.99
C THR A 565 14.15 1.07 22.94
N THR A 566 13.14 0.23 22.66
CA THR A 566 12.85 -0.93 23.51
C THR A 566 13.71 -2.12 23.10
N LYS A 567 14.06 -2.98 24.05
CA LYS A 567 14.91 -4.17 23.80
C LYS A 567 14.33 -5.12 22.74
N ARG A 568 12.99 -5.19 22.62
CA ARG A 568 12.30 -6.01 21.61
C ARG A 568 12.45 -5.43 20.21
N LEU A 569 12.26 -4.12 20.05
CA LEU A 569 12.50 -3.42 18.79
C LEU A 569 13.95 -3.56 18.34
N GLU A 570 14.93 -3.42 19.24
CA GLU A 570 16.34 -3.64 18.92
C GLU A 570 16.63 -5.09 18.48
N LYS A 571 15.98 -6.08 19.09
CA LYS A 571 16.16 -7.49 18.71
C LYS A 571 15.62 -7.75 17.30
N LEU A 572 14.44 -7.21 16.98
CA LEU A 572 13.87 -7.28 15.64
C LEU A 572 14.75 -6.56 14.63
N ALA A 573 15.20 -5.32 14.90
CA ALA A 573 16.09 -4.57 14.02
C ALA A 573 17.41 -5.32 13.74
N ARG A 574 18.01 -5.97 14.76
CA ARG A 574 19.18 -6.84 14.58
C ARG A 574 18.89 -8.06 13.71
N SER A 575 17.72 -8.68 13.86
CA SER A 575 17.29 -9.81 13.03
C SER A 575 17.08 -9.40 11.57
N LEU A 576 16.41 -8.26 11.33
CA LEU A 576 16.19 -7.72 10.00
C LEU A 576 17.48 -7.30 9.31
N ALA A 577 18.37 -6.61 10.01
CA ALA A 577 19.67 -6.20 9.48
C ALA A 577 20.61 -7.37 9.14
N ARG A 578 20.31 -8.60 9.60
CA ARG A 578 20.99 -9.83 9.16
C ARG A 578 20.28 -10.48 7.98
N THR A 579 18.96 -10.62 8.09
CA THR A 579 18.18 -11.44 7.15
C THR A 579 17.76 -10.74 5.86
N VAL A 580 17.66 -9.40 5.84
CA VAL A 580 17.33 -8.64 4.62
C VAL A 580 18.53 -8.60 3.66
N PRO A 581 19.78 -8.38 4.11
CA PRO A 581 20.97 -8.50 3.26
C PRO A 581 21.15 -9.84 2.53
N GLU A 582 20.76 -10.97 3.15
CA GLU A 582 20.86 -12.31 2.55
C GLU A 582 20.12 -12.42 1.20
N LEU A 583 19.16 -11.52 0.92
CA LEU A 583 18.45 -11.48 -0.36
C LEU A 583 19.38 -11.10 -1.54
N TRP A 584 20.50 -10.44 -1.29
CA TRP A 584 21.54 -10.15 -2.30
C TRP A 584 22.47 -11.35 -2.56
N ASP A 585 22.45 -12.39 -1.73
CA ASP A 585 23.23 -13.62 -1.96
C ASP A 585 22.45 -14.65 -2.82
N ARG A 586 21.10 -14.64 -2.77
CA ARG A 586 20.23 -15.65 -3.41
C ARG A 586 20.06 -15.52 -4.92
N GLU A 587 20.43 -14.39 -5.52
CA GLU A 587 20.23 -14.14 -6.95
C GLU A 587 21.29 -14.82 -7.84
N THR A 588 22.35 -15.37 -7.26
CA THR A 588 23.37 -16.13 -7.99
C THR A 588 23.10 -17.63 -8.02
N ASP A 589 22.16 -18.14 -7.21
CA ASP A 589 21.72 -19.52 -7.34
C ASP A 589 20.92 -19.65 -8.65
N GLU A 590 21.20 -20.71 -9.41
CA GLU A 590 20.55 -21.09 -10.67
C GLU A 590 19.05 -20.78 -10.69
N PRO A 591 18.43 -20.49 -11.86
CA PRO A 591 16.97 -20.40 -11.95
C PRO A 591 16.40 -21.72 -11.44
N ASP A 592 15.85 -21.72 -10.22
CA ASP A 592 15.32 -22.89 -9.56
C ASP A 592 14.38 -23.63 -10.52
N GLN A 593 14.86 -24.74 -11.09
CA GLN A 593 14.04 -25.70 -11.84
C GLN A 593 13.13 -26.51 -10.91
N SER A 594 12.73 -25.95 -9.76
CA SER A 594 11.55 -26.42 -9.05
C SER A 594 10.33 -25.69 -9.62
N LEU A 595 9.84 -26.18 -10.76
CA LEU A 595 8.41 -26.09 -11.05
C LEU A 595 7.68 -26.52 -9.76
N PRO A 596 6.80 -25.69 -9.17
CA PRO A 596 6.05 -26.15 -8.01
C PRO A 596 5.26 -27.39 -8.46
N SER A 597 5.29 -28.44 -7.64
CA SER A 597 4.34 -29.54 -7.79
C SER A 597 2.94 -28.93 -7.87
N ALA A 598 2.11 -29.48 -8.74
CA ALA A 598 0.75 -28.98 -9.00
C ALA A 598 -0.08 -28.80 -7.71
N GLU A 599 0.30 -29.46 -6.62
CA GLU A 599 -0.31 -29.36 -5.29
C GLU A 599 -0.08 -27.99 -4.62
N ALA A 600 1.08 -27.34 -4.76
CA ALA A 600 1.33 -26.04 -4.12
C ALA A 600 0.66 -24.87 -4.84
N VAL A 601 0.41 -25.02 -6.15
CA VAL A 601 -0.39 -24.05 -6.92
C VAL A 601 -1.87 -24.22 -6.59
N GLN A 602 -2.32 -25.45 -6.29
CA GLN A 602 -3.68 -25.73 -5.83
C GLN A 602 -4.01 -24.98 -4.53
N ASP A 603 -3.11 -24.99 -3.54
CA ASP A 603 -3.31 -24.26 -2.27
C ASP A 603 -3.31 -22.72 -2.42
N LEU A 604 -2.56 -22.20 -3.40
CA LEU A 604 -2.53 -20.76 -3.72
C LEU A 604 -3.76 -20.30 -4.52
N THR A 605 -4.36 -21.18 -5.33
CA THR A 605 -5.61 -20.90 -6.04
C THR A 605 -6.84 -21.14 -5.15
N ASP A 606 -6.80 -22.10 -4.24
CA ASP A 606 -7.92 -22.45 -3.35
C ASP A 606 -8.16 -21.39 -2.26
N ALA A 607 -7.14 -20.62 -1.87
CA ALA A 607 -7.32 -19.47 -0.97
C ALA A 607 -8.02 -18.27 -1.64
N SER A 608 -8.10 -18.26 -2.98
CA SER A 608 -8.74 -17.18 -3.78
C SER A 608 -10.12 -17.56 -4.33
N PHE A 609 -10.54 -18.81 -4.18
CA PHE A 609 -11.89 -19.27 -4.53
C PHE A 609 -12.53 -19.97 -3.35
N VAL A 610 -13.50 -19.30 -2.71
CA VAL A 610 -14.49 -20.02 -1.89
C VAL A 610 -15.37 -20.83 -2.85
N GLU A 611 -14.94 -22.04 -3.19
CA GLU A 611 -15.78 -23.02 -3.87
C GLU A 611 -16.91 -23.45 -2.94
N ARG A 612 -18.12 -22.94 -3.17
CA ARG A 612 -19.34 -23.54 -2.64
C ARG A 612 -19.70 -24.76 -3.51
N LYS A 613 -19.34 -25.96 -3.05
CA LYS A 613 -19.92 -27.20 -3.59
C LYS A 613 -21.41 -27.25 -3.28
N SER A 614 -22.26 -27.02 -4.29
CA SER A 614 -23.44 -27.85 -4.52
C SER A 614 -24.09 -27.54 -5.87
N GLY A 615 -23.88 -28.46 -6.82
CA GLY A 615 -24.86 -28.85 -7.84
C GLY A 615 -25.08 -27.90 -9.00
N LEU A 616 -24.46 -28.19 -10.15
CA LEU A 616 -25.13 -28.26 -11.46
C LEU A 616 -24.18 -28.89 -12.50
N HIS A 617 -24.72 -29.79 -13.32
CA HIS A 617 -23.99 -30.56 -14.34
C HIS A 617 -23.45 -29.65 -15.45
N PRO A 618 -22.18 -29.81 -15.89
CA PRO A 618 -21.65 -29.06 -17.01
C PRO A 618 -22.25 -29.57 -18.33
N LEU A 619 -22.95 -28.69 -19.05
CA LEU A 619 -23.41 -28.95 -20.42
C LEU A 619 -22.23 -28.80 -21.41
N HIS A 620 -22.12 -29.78 -22.29
CA HIS A 620 -21.00 -30.08 -23.19
C HIS A 620 -20.48 -28.97 -24.13
N GLU A 621 -19.15 -28.95 -24.23
CA GLU A 621 -18.15 -28.67 -25.30
C GLU A 621 -18.48 -28.17 -26.72
N ASN A 622 -19.72 -27.90 -27.16
CA ASN A 622 -19.98 -27.67 -28.60
C ASN A 622 -20.35 -26.25 -29.04
N LEU A 623 -20.22 -25.22 -28.20
CA LEU A 623 -20.42 -23.84 -28.63
C LEU A 623 -19.09 -23.11 -28.85
N LYS A 624 -18.61 -23.17 -30.10
CA LYS A 624 -17.58 -22.29 -30.67
C LYS A 624 -18.10 -20.85 -30.77
N ILE A 625 -18.36 -20.23 -29.63
CA ILE A 625 -18.50 -18.78 -29.53
C ILE A 625 -17.10 -18.23 -29.37
N ILE A 626 -16.74 -17.31 -30.26
CA ILE A 626 -15.46 -16.65 -30.41
C ILE A 626 -14.81 -16.43 -29.04
N ARG A 627 -13.71 -17.15 -28.76
CA ARG A 627 -12.80 -16.84 -27.66
C ARG A 627 -12.23 -15.46 -27.96
N SER A 628 -12.86 -14.41 -27.44
CA SER A 628 -12.19 -13.15 -27.20
C SER A 628 -11.02 -13.45 -26.26
N SER A 629 -9.83 -13.52 -26.85
CA SER A 629 -8.51 -13.43 -26.23
C SER A 629 -8.36 -14.12 -24.88
N LEU A 630 -7.64 -15.25 -24.90
CA LEU A 630 -6.85 -15.79 -23.79
C LEU A 630 -6.80 -14.85 -22.58
N THR A 631 -7.44 -15.30 -21.51
CA THR A 631 -7.10 -14.95 -20.13
C THR A 631 -5.63 -14.58 -20.08
N THR A 632 -5.36 -13.30 -19.82
CA THR A 632 -4.05 -12.81 -19.46
C THR A 632 -3.47 -13.79 -18.46
N LEU A 633 -2.49 -14.59 -18.91
CA LEU A 633 -1.52 -15.18 -18.00
C LEU A 633 -1.10 -14.00 -17.13
N ASN A 634 -1.33 -14.07 -15.82
CA ASN A 634 -0.78 -13.09 -14.89
C ASN A 634 0.73 -13.10 -15.12
N GLU A 635 1.20 -12.17 -15.96
CA GLU A 635 2.62 -11.91 -16.12
C GLU A 635 3.10 -11.53 -14.72
N ILE A 636 3.85 -12.45 -14.11
CA ILE A 636 4.59 -12.19 -12.88
C ILE A 636 5.63 -11.15 -13.28
N HIS A 637 5.25 -9.87 -13.26
CA HIS A 637 6.19 -8.77 -13.41
C HIS A 637 6.99 -8.72 -12.11
N ASP A 638 8.12 -9.41 -12.11
CA ASP A 638 9.12 -9.25 -11.06
C ASP A 638 9.66 -7.81 -11.11
N GLN A 639 9.64 -7.14 -9.96
CA GLN A 639 10.14 -5.76 -9.82
C GLN A 639 11.36 -5.73 -8.87
N PRO A 640 12.50 -6.30 -9.29
CA PRO A 640 13.68 -6.44 -8.42
C PRO A 640 14.28 -5.12 -7.97
N VAL A 641 14.24 -4.10 -8.83
CA VAL A 641 14.77 -2.77 -8.49
C VAL A 641 14.01 -2.13 -7.33
N ASN A 642 12.66 -2.12 -7.40
CA ASN A 642 11.82 -1.53 -6.36
C ASN A 642 11.94 -2.31 -5.05
N HIS A 643 11.99 -3.64 -5.12
CA HIS A 643 12.17 -4.50 -3.97
C HIS A 643 13.51 -4.24 -3.25
N ARG A 644 14.62 -4.19 -4.00
CA ARG A 644 15.95 -3.89 -3.44
C ARG A 644 16.01 -2.49 -2.84
N ALA A 645 15.44 -1.48 -3.50
CA ALA A 645 15.39 -0.11 -2.98
C ALA A 645 14.65 -0.03 -1.64
N LEU A 646 13.53 -0.73 -1.48
CA LEU A 646 12.79 -0.79 -0.20
C LEU A 646 13.57 -1.57 0.88
N CYS A 647 14.26 -2.64 0.50
CA CYS A 647 15.12 -3.38 1.43
C CYS A 647 16.25 -2.49 1.99
N LEU A 648 16.85 -1.62 1.16
CA LEU A 648 17.83 -0.62 1.61
C LEU A 648 17.21 0.41 2.58
N GLN A 649 15.97 0.84 2.35
CA GLN A 649 15.25 1.72 3.29
C GLN A 649 15.00 1.03 4.63
N ILE A 650 14.57 -0.24 4.65
CA ILE A 650 14.41 -1.01 5.90
C ILE A 650 15.73 -1.14 6.66
N ILE A 651 16.82 -1.45 5.95
CA ILE A 651 18.17 -1.53 6.53
C ILE A 651 18.55 -0.19 7.16
N SER A 652 18.29 0.93 6.47
CA SER A 652 18.56 2.27 6.98
C SER A 652 17.79 2.54 8.27
N VAL A 653 16.48 2.25 8.32
CA VAL A 653 15.67 2.40 9.55
C VAL A 653 16.19 1.48 10.68
N CYS A 654 16.60 0.25 10.37
CA CYS A 654 17.16 -0.67 11.37
C CYS A 654 18.48 -0.14 11.97
N ILE A 655 19.35 0.46 11.15
CA ILE A 655 20.57 1.10 11.63
C ILE A 655 20.23 2.35 12.45
N GLY A 656 19.24 3.14 12.02
CA GLY A 656 18.68 4.26 12.79
C GLY A 656 18.23 3.87 14.19
N ILE A 657 17.60 2.70 14.35
CA ILE A 657 17.16 2.15 15.65
C ILE A 657 18.35 1.71 16.52
N LEU A 658 19.39 1.14 15.90
CA LEU A 658 20.53 0.55 16.62
C LEU A 658 21.67 1.54 16.89
N GLN A 659 21.76 2.62 16.12
CA GLN A 659 22.74 3.70 16.22
C GLN A 659 24.18 3.15 16.33
N SER A 660 24.90 3.48 17.40
CA SER A 660 26.28 3.03 17.64
C SER A 660 26.43 1.52 17.84
N ARG A 661 25.35 0.79 18.17
CA ARG A 661 25.37 -0.67 18.34
C ARG A 661 25.28 -1.44 17.03
N SER A 662 25.26 -0.75 15.89
CA SER A 662 25.15 -1.35 14.55
C SER A 662 26.48 -1.84 13.97
N SER A 663 27.63 -1.47 14.56
CA SER A 663 28.97 -1.86 14.10
C SER A 663 29.13 -3.35 13.72
N PRO A 664 28.73 -4.35 14.55
CA PRO A 664 28.89 -5.76 14.20
C PRO A 664 27.96 -6.23 13.06
N LEU A 665 27.00 -5.41 12.63
CA LEU A 665 26.09 -5.74 11.52
C LEU A 665 26.60 -5.24 10.17
N PHE A 666 27.64 -4.39 10.14
CA PHE A 666 28.20 -3.89 8.89
C PHE A 666 28.77 -5.00 8.01
N ILE A 667 29.19 -6.12 8.59
CA ILE A 667 29.56 -7.34 7.85
C ILE A 667 28.48 -7.85 6.89
N HIS A 668 27.20 -7.65 7.24
CA HIS A 668 26.08 -8.05 6.39
C HIS A 668 25.58 -6.88 5.52
N VAL A 669 25.54 -5.67 6.07
CA VAL A 669 24.85 -4.54 5.44
C VAL A 669 25.70 -3.81 4.39
N LEU A 670 27.02 -3.76 4.57
CA LEU A 670 27.87 -2.85 3.79
C LEU A 670 27.94 -3.26 2.32
N TYR A 671 28.04 -4.57 2.03
CA TYR A 671 28.08 -5.07 0.66
C TYR A 671 26.80 -4.76 -0.14
N PRO A 672 25.57 -5.07 0.33
CA PRO A 672 24.34 -4.67 -0.37
C PRO A 672 24.25 -3.19 -0.72
N VAL A 673 24.66 -2.30 0.20
CA VAL A 673 24.65 -0.85 -0.02
C VAL A 673 25.67 -0.45 -1.09
N LEU A 674 26.89 -0.98 -1.03
CA LEU A 674 27.92 -0.69 -2.03
C LEU A 674 27.58 -1.28 -3.41
N HIS A 675 27.10 -2.52 -3.46
CA HIS A 675 26.67 -3.18 -4.68
C HIS A 675 25.52 -2.41 -5.37
N SER A 676 24.55 -1.91 -4.60
CA SER A 676 23.45 -1.10 -5.14
C SER A 676 23.88 0.30 -5.58
N LEU A 677 24.95 0.86 -5.01
CA LEU A 677 25.53 2.14 -5.42
C LEU A 677 26.14 2.07 -6.83
N VAL A 678 26.72 0.93 -7.18
CA VAL A 678 27.38 0.69 -8.47
C VAL A 678 26.38 0.26 -9.58
N SER A 679 25.10 0.09 -9.22
CA SER A 679 24.07 -0.30 -10.17
C SER A 679 23.85 0.76 -11.26
N GLN A 680 23.64 0.31 -12.50
CA GLN A 680 23.34 1.17 -13.65
C GLN A 680 21.97 1.88 -13.56
N VAL A 681 21.12 1.52 -12.58
CA VAL A 681 19.80 2.10 -12.40
C VAL A 681 19.88 3.30 -11.44
N PRO A 682 19.62 4.55 -11.92
CA PRO A 682 19.78 5.76 -11.10
C PRO A 682 18.95 5.78 -9.82
N PHE A 683 17.73 5.21 -9.87
CA PHE A 683 16.84 5.12 -8.72
C PHE A 683 17.42 4.25 -7.59
N LEU A 684 18.06 3.14 -7.93
CA LEU A 684 18.67 2.24 -6.95
C LEU A 684 19.97 2.84 -6.40
N ALA A 685 20.80 3.42 -7.27
CA ALA A 685 22.05 4.07 -6.87
C ALA A 685 21.84 5.29 -5.97
N SER A 686 20.84 6.13 -6.26
CA SER A 686 20.46 7.27 -5.40
C SER A 686 19.90 6.83 -4.05
N THR A 687 19.10 5.77 -4.01
CA THR A 687 18.62 5.17 -2.75
C THR A 687 19.77 4.61 -1.92
N ALA A 688 20.75 3.95 -2.55
CA ALA A 688 21.95 3.42 -1.90
C ALA A 688 22.83 4.55 -1.33
N PHE A 689 23.02 5.63 -2.09
CA PHE A 689 23.75 6.81 -1.64
C PHE A 689 23.08 7.48 -0.43
N ALA A 690 21.77 7.70 -0.48
CA ALA A 690 21.00 8.23 0.65
C ALA A 690 21.08 7.31 1.89
N SER A 691 21.04 5.99 1.68
CA SER A 691 21.22 5.00 2.74
C SER A 691 22.60 5.12 3.40
N LEU A 692 23.66 5.23 2.61
CA LEU A 692 25.04 5.33 3.09
C LEU A 692 25.28 6.64 3.87
N GLN A 693 24.78 7.77 3.37
CA GLN A 693 24.83 9.04 4.09
C GLN A 693 24.05 8.98 5.41
N PHE A 694 22.83 8.43 5.39
CA PHE A 694 22.00 8.26 6.59
C PHE A 694 22.72 7.39 7.65
N MET A 695 23.29 6.26 7.23
CA MET A 695 24.09 5.39 8.10
C MET A 695 25.27 6.13 8.72
N THR A 696 26.00 6.93 7.92
CA THR A 696 27.14 7.72 8.37
C THR A 696 26.75 8.69 9.49
N ILE A 697 25.64 9.43 9.29
CA ILE A 697 25.14 10.42 10.25
C ILE A 697 24.68 9.75 11.55
N VAL A 698 23.87 8.68 11.44
CA VAL A 698 23.33 7.93 12.59
C VAL A 698 24.44 7.29 13.43
N THR A 699 25.51 6.84 12.79
CA THR A 699 26.63 6.15 13.45
C THR A 699 27.72 7.13 13.91
N SER A 700 27.53 8.44 13.71
CA SER A 700 28.44 9.51 14.13
C SER A 700 29.82 9.46 13.45
N HIS A 701 29.90 8.98 12.22
CA HIS A 701 31.12 9.07 11.40
C HIS A 701 31.18 10.44 10.71
N ALA A 702 32.39 11.00 10.53
CA ALA A 702 32.56 12.32 9.94
C ALA A 702 32.27 12.36 8.43
N SER A 703 32.50 11.26 7.72
CA SER A 703 32.23 11.14 6.28
C SER A 703 31.91 9.70 5.88
N PRO A 704 31.20 9.49 4.76
CA PRO A 704 31.06 8.20 4.08
C PRO A 704 32.37 7.41 3.95
N ALA A 705 33.45 8.09 3.55
CA ALA A 705 34.76 7.48 3.38
C ALA A 705 35.34 6.96 4.71
N ASN A 706 35.15 7.69 5.80
CA ASN A 706 35.61 7.28 7.14
C ASN A 706 34.83 6.07 7.68
N LEU A 707 33.53 5.96 7.37
CA LEU A 707 32.74 4.77 7.71
C LEU A 707 33.26 3.54 6.96
N LEU A 708 33.59 3.69 5.68
CA LEU A 708 34.14 2.62 4.85
C LEU A 708 35.54 2.21 5.29
N LEU A 709 36.42 3.18 5.59
CA LEU A 709 37.79 2.92 6.03
C LEU A 709 37.83 2.12 7.35
N SER A 710 36.99 2.50 8.32
CA SER A 710 36.93 1.82 9.63
C SER A 710 36.35 0.40 9.58
N ASN A 711 35.61 0.06 8.52
CA ASN A 711 34.95 -1.23 8.33
C ASN A 711 35.39 -1.92 7.02
N PHE A 712 36.57 -1.55 6.52
CA PHE A 712 37.04 -1.94 5.21
C PHE A 712 37.17 -3.45 5.06
N ASP A 713 37.70 -4.12 6.09
CA ASP A 713 37.91 -5.56 6.11
C ASP A 713 36.61 -6.35 5.89
N TYR A 714 35.47 -5.83 6.36
CA TYR A 714 34.16 -6.45 6.14
C TYR A 714 33.69 -6.36 4.68
N ALA A 715 33.90 -5.22 4.04
CA ALA A 715 33.56 -5.05 2.63
C ALA A 715 34.47 -5.92 1.75
N LEU A 716 35.76 -5.96 2.08
CA LEU A 716 36.75 -6.75 1.36
C LEU A 716 36.47 -8.25 1.49
N ASP A 717 36.17 -8.76 2.69
CA ASP A 717 35.81 -10.18 2.90
C ASP A 717 34.55 -10.58 2.10
N ALA A 718 33.52 -9.72 2.08
CA ALA A 718 32.32 -9.96 1.28
C ALA A 718 32.61 -10.00 -0.23
N ILE A 719 33.52 -9.15 -0.72
CA ILE A 719 33.96 -9.13 -2.12
C ILE A 719 34.81 -10.36 -2.43
N SER A 720 35.74 -10.75 -1.55
CA SER A 720 36.59 -11.94 -1.68
C SER A 720 35.78 -13.21 -1.96
N ARG A 721 34.72 -13.42 -1.15
CA ARG A 721 33.80 -14.56 -1.29
C ARG A 721 33.11 -14.61 -2.65
N ARG A 722 32.95 -13.46 -3.31
CA ARG A 722 32.29 -13.30 -4.63
C ARG A 722 33.26 -13.13 -5.80
N LEU A 723 34.56 -13.15 -5.54
CA LEU A 723 35.64 -13.17 -6.53
C LEU A 723 36.35 -14.53 -6.61
N THR A 724 35.84 -15.54 -5.91
CA THR A 724 36.41 -16.90 -5.91
C THR A 724 36.16 -17.61 -7.25
N ARG A 725 37.02 -18.55 -7.65
CA ARG A 725 36.94 -19.26 -8.95
C ARG A 725 35.59 -19.94 -9.28
N ARG A 726 34.75 -20.22 -8.29
CA ARG A 726 33.40 -20.79 -8.45
C ARG A 726 32.34 -19.75 -8.84
N TRP A 727 32.54 -18.48 -8.48
CA TRP A 727 31.61 -17.36 -8.65
C TRP A 727 32.42 -16.10 -8.95
N LEU A 728 32.42 -15.63 -10.21
CA LEU A 728 33.05 -14.35 -10.57
C LEU A 728 31.94 -13.33 -10.82
N ASP A 729 31.56 -12.59 -9.79
CA ASP A 729 30.61 -11.50 -9.90
C ASP A 729 31.30 -10.24 -10.45
N VAL A 730 30.78 -9.72 -11.57
CA VAL A 730 31.32 -8.51 -12.21
C VAL A 730 31.03 -7.30 -11.34
N ASP A 731 29.87 -7.25 -10.68
CA ASP A 731 29.49 -6.08 -9.88
C ASP A 731 30.36 -5.99 -8.62
N ALA A 732 30.81 -7.12 -8.07
CA ALA A 732 31.79 -7.16 -6.98
C ALA A 732 33.14 -6.53 -7.37
N THR A 733 33.59 -6.70 -8.62
CA THR A 733 34.81 -6.02 -9.11
C THR A 733 34.63 -4.50 -9.20
N GLN A 734 33.43 -4.04 -9.59
CA GLN A 734 33.15 -2.61 -9.67
C GLN A 734 33.01 -1.98 -8.26
N VAL A 735 32.47 -2.73 -7.30
CA VAL A 735 32.49 -2.35 -5.88
C VAL A 735 33.92 -2.22 -5.34
N LEU A 736 34.83 -3.12 -5.71
CA LEU A 736 36.24 -3.02 -5.33
C LEU A 736 36.89 -1.74 -5.89
N VAL A 737 36.60 -1.41 -7.16
CA VAL A 737 37.07 -0.15 -7.78
C VAL A 737 36.50 1.07 -7.04
N LEU A 738 35.23 1.04 -6.66
CA LEU A 738 34.59 2.10 -5.88
C LEU A 738 35.28 2.27 -4.51
N LEU A 739 35.59 1.17 -3.81
CA LEU A 739 36.30 1.21 -2.53
C LEU A 739 37.70 1.82 -2.66
N VAL A 740 38.46 1.43 -3.68
CA VAL A 740 39.79 1.99 -3.96
C VAL A 740 39.70 3.49 -4.25
N ARG A 741 38.69 3.92 -5.04
CA ARG A 741 38.48 5.34 -5.37
C ARG A 741 38.06 6.20 -4.18
N LEU A 742 37.25 5.66 -3.27
CA LEU A 742 36.72 6.41 -2.13
C LEU A 742 37.64 6.42 -0.91
N VAL A 743 38.41 5.35 -0.67
CA VAL A 743 39.23 5.19 0.54
C VAL A 743 40.72 5.51 0.29
N GLY A 744 41.25 5.31 -0.94
CA GLY A 744 42.61 5.69 -1.32
C GLY A 744 43.66 4.56 -1.28
N ASN A 745 44.95 4.92 -1.27
CA ASN A 745 46.08 4.01 -1.49
C ASN A 745 46.24 2.90 -0.43
N ASP A 746 45.87 3.17 0.84
CA ASP A 746 46.02 2.22 1.97
C ASP A 746 45.21 0.92 1.80
N VAL A 747 44.22 0.96 0.91
CA VAL A 747 43.35 -0.17 0.55
C VAL A 747 44.00 -1.10 -0.48
N VAL A 748 44.92 -0.58 -1.30
CA VAL A 748 45.52 -1.33 -2.42
C VAL A 748 46.42 -2.46 -1.92
N GLU A 749 47.19 -2.24 -0.86
CA GLU A 749 48.05 -3.28 -0.25
C GLU A 749 47.20 -4.41 0.35
N LYS A 750 46.17 -4.06 1.14
CA LYS A 750 45.25 -5.04 1.76
C LYS A 750 44.40 -5.81 0.75
N ALA A 751 44.00 -5.16 -0.35
CA ALA A 751 43.26 -5.81 -1.43
C ALA A 751 44.15 -6.77 -2.25
N GLY A 752 45.45 -6.49 -2.36
CA GLY A 752 46.44 -7.34 -3.01
C GLY A 752 46.49 -8.74 -2.41
N ASP A 753 46.58 -8.84 -1.08
CA ASP A 753 46.65 -10.12 -0.35
C ASP A 753 45.44 -11.03 -0.62
N VAL A 754 44.25 -10.45 -0.78
CA VAL A 754 43.02 -11.21 -1.02
C VAL A 754 42.83 -11.63 -2.47
N VAL A 755 43.33 -10.82 -3.41
CA VAL A 755 43.47 -11.26 -4.81
C VAL A 755 44.48 -12.42 -4.89
N GLU A 756 45.48 -12.46 -4.02
CA GLU A 756 46.41 -13.60 -3.91
C GLU A 756 45.75 -14.85 -3.31
N GLU A 757 44.99 -14.72 -2.23
CA GLU A 757 44.38 -15.85 -1.49
C GLU A 757 43.18 -16.50 -2.22
N SER A 758 42.35 -15.72 -2.92
CA SER A 758 41.20 -16.19 -3.70
C SER A 758 41.57 -17.08 -4.91
N TYR A 759 42.86 -17.16 -5.23
CA TYR A 759 43.41 -17.91 -6.36
C TYR A 759 44.61 -18.78 -5.95
N THR A 760 44.56 -19.43 -4.79
CA THR A 760 45.50 -20.52 -4.48
C THR A 760 45.43 -21.63 -5.55
N PRO A 761 46.56 -22.10 -6.10
CA PRO A 761 46.56 -23.22 -7.02
C PRO A 761 46.11 -24.49 -6.28
N TYR A 762 45.17 -25.25 -6.85
CA TYR A 762 44.94 -26.63 -6.40
C TYR A 762 46.28 -27.37 -6.42
N PRO A 763 46.65 -28.14 -5.38
CA PRO A 763 47.78 -29.04 -5.49
C PRO A 763 47.50 -29.94 -6.68
N ARG A 764 48.42 -29.97 -7.66
CA ARG A 764 48.33 -30.88 -8.81
C ARG A 764 47.98 -32.26 -8.27
N MET A 765 46.82 -32.80 -8.64
CA MET A 765 46.40 -34.14 -8.24
C MET A 765 47.51 -35.11 -8.64
N SER A 766 48.29 -35.55 -7.65
CA SER A 766 49.48 -36.35 -7.86
C SER A 766 49.16 -37.83 -8.09
N ASP A 767 47.90 -38.24 -7.90
CA ASP A 767 47.51 -39.65 -8.03
C ASP A 767 46.06 -39.86 -8.53
N LEU A 768 45.89 -40.77 -9.49
CA LEU A 768 44.62 -41.17 -10.11
C LEU A 768 43.66 -41.83 -9.10
N SER A 769 44.19 -42.34 -7.99
CA SER A 769 43.41 -42.90 -6.87
C SER A 769 42.41 -41.90 -6.29
N SER A 770 42.85 -40.64 -6.13
CA SER A 770 42.03 -39.53 -5.60
C SER A 770 40.87 -39.15 -6.53
N LEU A 771 41.07 -39.32 -7.85
CA LEU A 771 40.06 -39.05 -8.88
C LEU A 771 38.96 -40.13 -8.87
N PHE A 772 39.32 -41.40 -8.67
CA PHE A 772 38.35 -42.49 -8.57
C PHE A 772 37.53 -42.43 -7.28
N GLU A 773 38.09 -41.88 -6.20
CA GLU A 773 37.37 -41.68 -4.95
C GLU A 773 36.37 -40.51 -5.05
N TRP A 774 36.79 -39.41 -5.68
CA TRP A 774 35.89 -38.29 -6.02
C TRP A 774 34.77 -38.72 -6.98
N TYR A 775 35.08 -39.52 -8.02
CA TYR A 775 34.10 -39.98 -9.01
C TYR A 775 33.02 -40.88 -8.41
N ARG A 776 33.34 -41.65 -7.36
CA ARG A 776 32.37 -42.48 -6.62
C ARG A 776 31.49 -41.66 -5.66
N LYS A 777 32.03 -40.61 -5.04
CA LYS A 777 31.34 -39.78 -4.03
C LYS A 777 30.54 -38.60 -4.63
N ARG A 778 30.64 -38.34 -5.94
CA ARG A 778 30.04 -37.15 -6.61
C ARG A 778 28.51 -37.02 -6.56
N LYS A 779 27.79 -38.05 -6.11
CA LYS A 779 26.31 -38.08 -6.05
C LYS A 779 25.75 -38.19 -4.62
N ASP A 780 26.60 -38.31 -3.60
CA ASP A 780 26.13 -38.24 -2.23
C ASP A 780 25.89 -36.77 -1.86
N PRO A 781 24.76 -36.42 -1.21
CA PRO A 781 24.62 -35.11 -0.61
C PRO A 781 25.69 -34.97 0.47
N GLN A 782 26.61 -34.01 0.29
CA GLN A 782 27.58 -33.69 1.32
C GLN A 782 26.81 -33.24 2.56
N PRO A 783 27.06 -33.81 3.76
CA PRO A 783 26.63 -33.13 4.98
C PRO A 783 27.32 -31.76 5.00
N GLU A 784 26.56 -30.71 5.31
CA GLU A 784 27.13 -29.40 5.61
C GLU A 784 28.31 -29.62 6.56
N PRO A 785 29.53 -29.17 6.22
CA PRO A 785 30.62 -29.32 7.15
C PRO A 785 30.28 -28.45 8.36
N GLU A 786 30.10 -29.08 9.53
CA GLU A 786 30.33 -28.41 10.81
C GLU A 786 31.83 -28.07 10.83
N GLU A 787 32.20 -26.98 10.16
CA GLU A 787 33.46 -26.31 10.40
C GLU A 787 33.35 -25.67 11.79
N ASP A 788 33.76 -26.43 12.81
CA ASP A 788 34.13 -25.88 14.11
C ASP A 788 35.38 -25.01 13.91
N PHE A 789 35.16 -23.80 13.39
CA PHE A 789 36.11 -22.73 13.58
C PHE A 789 36.18 -22.52 15.08
N GLY A 790 37.22 -23.09 15.71
CA GLY A 790 37.54 -22.86 17.11
C GLY A 790 37.44 -21.36 17.46
N PRO A 791 37.34 -21.01 18.75
CA PRO A 791 36.86 -19.70 19.19
C PRO A 791 37.51 -18.56 18.41
N ALA A 792 36.68 -17.78 17.71
CA ALA A 792 37.11 -16.65 16.88
C ALA A 792 38.17 -15.80 17.61
N PRO A 793 39.27 -15.42 16.93
CA PRO A 793 40.35 -14.69 17.56
C PRO A 793 39.80 -13.36 18.10
N ARG A 794 39.93 -13.18 19.43
CA ARG A 794 39.47 -11.96 20.13
C ARG A 794 40.51 -10.84 20.12
N ARG A 795 41.51 -10.92 19.23
CA ARG A 795 42.61 -9.95 19.07
C ARG A 795 42.90 -9.75 17.59
N ALA A 796 43.36 -8.54 17.25
CA ALA A 796 43.67 -8.13 15.89
C ALA A 796 44.79 -8.99 15.28
N TRP A 797 44.68 -9.27 13.97
CA TRP A 797 45.75 -9.89 13.20
C TRP A 797 46.92 -8.90 13.11
N GLY A 798 48.08 -9.24 13.68
CA GLY A 798 49.29 -8.40 13.59
C GLY A 798 50.30 -8.52 14.75
N GLU A 799 49.90 -8.86 15.98
CA GLU A 799 50.82 -8.78 17.14
C GLU A 799 51.73 -10.02 17.37
N GLN A 800 51.96 -10.87 16.36
CA GLN A 800 52.90 -12.01 16.49
C GLN A 800 54.00 -12.05 15.43
N LYS A 801 54.10 -11.02 14.58
CA LYS A 801 55.11 -10.94 13.51
C LYS A 801 56.28 -9.99 13.78
N GLU A 802 56.50 -9.55 15.02
CA GLU A 802 57.68 -8.72 15.32
C GLU A 802 58.94 -9.54 15.70
N ASP A 803 58.84 -10.84 15.99
CA ASP A 803 60.01 -11.64 16.43
C ASP A 803 60.52 -12.67 15.39
N LEU A 804 59.88 -12.80 14.21
CA LEU A 804 60.24 -13.82 13.20
C LEU A 804 60.69 -13.24 11.84
N ASP A 805 60.43 -11.96 11.59
CA ASP A 805 60.68 -11.35 10.27
C ASP A 805 62.09 -10.70 10.14
N GLU A 806 62.82 -10.47 11.24
CA GLU A 806 64.20 -9.93 11.16
C GLU A 806 65.23 -10.91 10.55
N LYS A 807 64.99 -12.23 10.59
CA LYS A 807 65.95 -13.22 10.08
C LYS A 807 65.75 -13.63 8.62
N LYS A 808 64.58 -13.40 8.04
CA LYS A 808 64.30 -13.72 6.62
C LYS A 808 64.71 -12.58 5.69
N ILE A 809 64.63 -11.34 6.18
CA ILE A 809 65.01 -10.15 5.40
C ILE A 809 66.54 -10.16 5.11
N GLU A 810 67.37 -10.63 6.03
CA GLU A 810 68.84 -10.71 5.82
C GLU A 810 69.30 -11.82 4.85
N GLU A 811 68.49 -12.86 4.60
CA GLU A 811 68.80 -13.92 3.62
C GLU A 811 68.29 -13.57 2.21
N GLU A 812 67.15 -12.90 2.08
CA GLU A 812 66.61 -12.46 0.78
C GLU A 812 67.37 -11.26 0.18
N GLU A 813 67.90 -10.34 1.01
CA GLU A 813 68.76 -9.25 0.52
C GLU A 813 70.12 -9.74 -0.01
N ARG A 814 70.65 -10.87 0.50
CA ARG A 814 71.92 -11.45 0.03
C ARG A 814 71.78 -12.18 -1.30
N GLU A 815 70.62 -12.75 -1.61
CA GLU A 815 70.35 -13.38 -2.90
C GLU A 815 70.00 -12.34 -3.99
N ALA A 816 69.44 -11.19 -3.63
CA ALA A 816 69.15 -10.09 -4.55
C ALA A 816 70.43 -9.37 -5.06
N MET A 817 71.49 -9.29 -4.26
CA MET A 817 72.77 -8.69 -4.69
C MET A 817 73.61 -9.56 -5.65
N ALA A 818 73.24 -10.83 -5.87
CA ALA A 818 74.05 -11.77 -6.67
C ALA A 818 73.60 -11.95 -8.14
N LYS A 819 72.55 -11.25 -8.60
CA LYS A 819 72.00 -11.37 -9.98
C LYS A 819 71.98 -10.06 -10.78
N ALA A 820 72.78 -9.06 -10.39
CA ALA A 820 72.91 -7.80 -11.11
C ALA A 820 74.23 -7.75 -11.91
N GLU A 821 74.40 -8.64 -12.89
CA GLU A 821 75.40 -8.47 -13.96
C GLU A 821 74.78 -8.93 -15.29
N ASP A 822 73.93 -8.09 -15.89
CA ASP A 822 73.83 -7.94 -17.35
C ASP A 822 73.07 -6.63 -17.68
N PRO A 823 73.63 -5.71 -18.51
CA PRO A 823 73.07 -4.38 -18.71
C PRO A 823 72.19 -4.28 -19.97
N SER A 824 70.91 -4.68 -19.89
CA SER A 824 69.85 -4.18 -20.78
C SER A 824 68.44 -4.53 -20.26
N ASP A 825 67.72 -3.51 -19.79
CA ASP A 825 66.27 -3.25 -19.98
C ASP A 825 65.49 -2.78 -18.73
N GLU A 826 64.87 -1.60 -18.91
CA GLU A 826 63.66 -0.99 -18.34
C GLU A 826 63.40 -0.90 -16.81
N LEU A 827 62.76 0.22 -16.43
CA LEU A 827 62.37 0.60 -15.05
C LEU A 827 61.46 -0.47 -14.40
N PRO A 828 61.53 -0.65 -13.06
CA PRO A 828 60.69 -1.62 -12.37
C PRO A 828 59.19 -1.27 -12.54
N PRO A 829 58.31 -2.28 -12.69
CA PRO A 829 56.89 -2.08 -12.90
C PRO A 829 56.24 -1.37 -11.69
N THR A 830 55.33 -0.44 -11.97
CA THR A 830 54.51 0.18 -10.91
C THR A 830 53.64 -0.88 -10.22
N PRO A 831 53.26 -0.72 -8.95
CA PRO A 831 52.44 -1.70 -8.23
C PRO A 831 51.10 -2.00 -8.93
N THR A 832 50.52 -1.01 -9.64
CA THR A 832 49.33 -1.18 -10.48
C THR A 832 49.59 -2.01 -11.74
N GLN A 833 50.76 -1.89 -12.34
CA GLN A 833 51.18 -2.72 -13.48
C GLN A 833 51.47 -4.16 -13.04
N ALA A 834 52.09 -4.37 -11.87
CA ALA A 834 52.31 -5.70 -11.30
C ALA A 834 50.98 -6.42 -11.00
N LEU A 835 50.00 -5.72 -10.41
CA LEU A 835 48.65 -6.25 -10.21
C LEU A 835 47.96 -6.57 -11.55
N ALA A 836 48.06 -5.68 -12.55
CA ALA A 836 47.48 -5.90 -13.87
C ALA A 836 48.09 -7.14 -14.56
N GLU A 837 49.39 -7.38 -14.41
CA GLU A 837 50.08 -8.57 -14.92
C GLU A 837 49.59 -9.85 -14.22
N GLN A 838 49.40 -9.82 -12.90
CA GLN A 838 48.80 -10.93 -12.15
C GLN A 838 47.35 -11.21 -12.59
N ILE A 839 46.53 -10.16 -12.77
CA ILE A 839 45.14 -10.30 -13.26
C ILE A 839 45.13 -10.90 -14.66
N VAL A 840 45.98 -10.41 -15.58
CA VAL A 840 46.06 -10.92 -16.95
C VAL A 840 46.44 -12.39 -16.94
N SER A 841 47.54 -12.78 -16.30
CA SER A 841 48.02 -14.18 -16.27
C SER A 841 46.99 -15.15 -15.69
N ARG A 842 46.25 -14.75 -14.66
CA ARG A 842 45.20 -15.57 -14.01
C ARG A 842 43.88 -15.58 -14.79
N SER A 843 43.53 -14.50 -15.48
CA SER A 843 42.30 -14.42 -16.28
C SER A 843 42.30 -15.38 -17.48
N LEU A 844 43.49 -15.76 -17.98
CA LEU A 844 43.65 -16.66 -19.13
C LEU A 844 42.96 -18.02 -18.94
N TYR A 845 42.88 -18.54 -17.70
CA TYR A 845 42.26 -19.83 -17.41
C TYR A 845 40.76 -19.86 -17.76
N PHE A 846 40.10 -18.71 -17.68
CA PHE A 846 38.66 -18.61 -17.90
C PHE A 846 38.28 -18.44 -19.38
N LEU A 847 39.25 -18.34 -20.30
CA LEU A 847 38.99 -18.37 -21.74
C LEU A 847 38.29 -19.67 -22.20
N THR A 848 38.40 -20.74 -21.40
CA THR A 848 37.77 -22.06 -21.66
C THR A 848 36.49 -22.32 -20.86
N HIS A 849 35.98 -21.32 -20.13
CA HIS A 849 34.81 -21.47 -19.27
C HIS A 849 33.52 -21.82 -20.05
N ALA A 850 32.60 -22.57 -19.43
CA ALA A 850 31.36 -23.03 -20.08
C ALA A 850 30.42 -21.87 -20.50
N SER A 851 30.37 -20.81 -19.69
CA SER A 851 29.56 -19.62 -20.00
C SER A 851 30.17 -18.76 -21.12
N PRO A 852 29.43 -18.46 -22.20
CA PRO A 852 29.90 -17.58 -23.28
C PRO A 852 30.05 -16.12 -22.82
N VAL A 853 29.26 -15.66 -21.86
CA VAL A 853 29.32 -14.29 -21.32
C VAL A 853 30.65 -14.04 -20.60
N ILE A 854 31.06 -15.00 -19.77
CA ILE A 854 32.34 -14.93 -19.04
C ILE A 854 33.50 -14.89 -20.04
N ARG A 855 33.51 -15.79 -21.03
CA ARG A 855 34.52 -15.81 -22.10
C ARG A 855 34.63 -14.47 -22.84
N ALA A 856 33.50 -13.85 -23.22
CA ALA A 856 33.50 -12.54 -23.88
C ALA A 856 34.06 -11.44 -22.97
N ARG A 857 33.69 -11.42 -21.69
CA ARG A 857 34.13 -10.40 -20.74
C ARG A 857 35.63 -10.47 -20.45
N ILE A 858 36.20 -11.67 -20.40
CA ILE A 858 37.65 -11.86 -20.25
C ILE A 858 38.38 -11.36 -21.48
N LEU A 859 37.87 -11.64 -22.68
CA LEU A 859 38.46 -11.13 -23.92
C LEU A 859 38.43 -9.59 -23.96
N THR A 860 37.37 -8.95 -23.46
CA THR A 860 37.31 -7.49 -23.33
C THR A 860 38.23 -6.95 -22.24
N LEU A 861 38.38 -7.66 -21.11
CA LEU A 861 39.32 -7.30 -20.05
C LEU A 861 40.75 -7.33 -20.58
N LEU A 862 41.12 -8.42 -21.27
CA LEU A 862 42.42 -8.56 -21.92
C LEU A 862 42.64 -7.45 -22.95
N ALA A 863 41.60 -7.06 -23.71
CA ALA A 863 41.71 -5.99 -24.69
C ALA A 863 41.98 -4.63 -24.03
N SER A 864 41.36 -4.36 -22.87
CA SER A 864 41.58 -3.13 -22.10
C SER A 864 42.91 -3.10 -21.34
N SER A 865 43.52 -4.26 -21.08
CA SER A 865 44.81 -4.33 -20.39
C SER A 865 46.00 -4.15 -21.32
N VAL A 866 45.85 -4.40 -22.63
CA VAL A 866 46.93 -4.24 -23.63
C VAL A 866 47.59 -2.85 -23.59
N PRO A 867 46.87 -1.72 -23.56
CA PRO A 867 47.50 -0.39 -23.59
C PRO A 867 48.22 -0.03 -22.27
N ASN A 868 47.92 -0.74 -21.18
CA ASN A 868 48.35 -0.38 -19.83
C ASN A 868 49.58 -1.18 -19.35
N LEU A 869 49.96 -2.25 -20.06
CA LEU A 869 51.05 -3.16 -19.71
C LEU A 869 52.20 -3.07 -20.72
N PRO A 870 53.47 -3.14 -20.29
CA PRO A 870 54.60 -3.20 -21.20
C PRO A 870 54.60 -4.51 -22.01
N SER A 871 55.08 -4.42 -23.26
CA SER A 871 55.13 -5.54 -24.21
C SER A 871 55.92 -6.75 -23.68
N SER A 872 56.91 -6.53 -22.82
CA SER A 872 57.74 -7.58 -22.20
C SER A 872 56.94 -8.48 -21.23
N ALA A 873 56.03 -7.91 -20.44
CA ALA A 873 55.19 -8.64 -19.48
C ALA A 873 53.98 -9.34 -20.12
N LEU A 874 53.38 -8.70 -21.14
CA LEU A 874 52.14 -9.16 -21.74
C LEU A 874 52.34 -10.35 -22.71
N MET A 875 53.45 -10.36 -23.46
CA MET A 875 53.67 -11.32 -24.55
C MET A 875 53.81 -12.79 -24.13
N PRO A 876 54.49 -13.16 -23.02
CA PRO A 876 54.54 -14.53 -22.54
C PRO A 876 53.15 -15.09 -22.21
N ALA A 877 52.32 -14.27 -21.56
CA ALA A 877 50.94 -14.61 -21.20
C ALA A 877 50.08 -14.84 -22.46
N ILE A 878 50.15 -13.93 -23.43
CA ILE A 878 49.42 -14.06 -24.70
C ILE A 878 49.90 -15.26 -25.52
N HIS A 879 51.20 -15.53 -25.55
CA HIS A 879 51.73 -16.68 -26.26
C HIS A 879 51.18 -17.99 -25.70
N SER A 880 51.12 -18.11 -24.37
CA SER A 880 50.53 -19.28 -23.70
C SER A 880 49.03 -19.43 -23.99
N ALA A 881 48.31 -18.31 -24.09
CA ALA A 881 46.86 -18.29 -24.32
C ALA A 881 46.44 -18.31 -25.79
N TRP A 882 47.38 -18.18 -26.73
CA TRP A 882 47.11 -18.00 -28.16
C TRP A 882 46.20 -19.07 -28.77
N PRO A 883 46.39 -20.38 -28.51
CA PRO A 883 45.49 -21.42 -29.04
C PRO A 883 44.06 -21.26 -28.53
N PHE A 884 43.87 -20.80 -27.29
CA PHE A 884 42.55 -20.59 -26.70
C PHE A 884 41.86 -19.36 -27.30
N ILE A 885 42.59 -18.26 -27.48
CA ILE A 885 42.10 -17.05 -28.17
C ILE A 885 41.67 -17.40 -29.60
N LEU A 886 42.50 -18.15 -30.34
CA LEU A 886 42.18 -18.62 -31.68
C LEU A 886 40.95 -19.52 -31.73
N ASN A 887 40.69 -20.32 -30.69
CA ASN A 887 39.49 -21.16 -30.60
C ASN A 887 38.22 -20.35 -30.31
N ARG A 888 38.31 -19.13 -29.77
CA ARG A 888 37.16 -18.24 -29.58
C ARG A 888 36.70 -17.55 -30.86
N LEU A 889 37.54 -17.49 -31.90
CA LEU A 889 37.11 -17.05 -33.23
C LEU A 889 36.12 -18.01 -33.93
N GLY A 890 35.97 -19.23 -33.41
CA GLY A 890 35.02 -20.24 -33.89
C GLY A 890 33.92 -20.58 -32.88
N ASP A 891 33.62 -19.70 -31.92
CA ASP A 891 32.55 -19.90 -30.95
C ASP A 891 31.15 -19.92 -31.60
N GLN A 892 30.18 -20.55 -30.92
CA GLN A 892 28.77 -20.55 -31.37
C GLN A 892 28.16 -19.15 -31.26
N GLU A 893 28.57 -18.41 -30.23
CA GLU A 893 28.04 -17.09 -29.90
C GLU A 893 28.84 -15.97 -30.59
N THR A 894 28.16 -15.21 -31.44
CA THR A 894 28.75 -14.15 -32.27
C THR A 894 29.41 -13.02 -31.47
N PHE A 895 28.89 -12.69 -30.28
CA PHE A 895 29.46 -11.65 -29.43
C PHE A 895 30.80 -12.03 -28.79
N VAL A 896 31.05 -13.33 -28.56
CA VAL A 896 32.35 -13.84 -28.10
C VAL A 896 33.39 -13.68 -29.21
N VAL A 897 32.99 -13.99 -30.44
CA VAL A 897 33.84 -13.84 -31.63
C VAL A 897 34.21 -12.38 -31.86
N SER A 898 33.27 -11.43 -31.69
CA SER A 898 33.58 -10.00 -31.80
C SER A 898 34.52 -9.50 -30.70
N ALA A 899 34.38 -10.01 -29.47
CA ALA A 899 35.29 -9.68 -28.37
C ALA A 899 36.71 -10.21 -28.63
N ALA A 900 36.83 -11.43 -29.17
CA ALA A 900 38.12 -12.00 -29.57
C ALA A 900 38.78 -11.20 -30.71
N ALA A 901 38.00 -10.76 -31.70
CA ALA A 901 38.50 -9.87 -32.75
C ALA A 901 38.96 -8.52 -32.17
N SER A 902 38.22 -7.93 -31.24
CA SER A 902 38.60 -6.65 -30.60
C SER A 902 39.89 -6.77 -29.77
N LEU A 903 40.11 -7.92 -29.11
CA LEU A 903 41.40 -8.20 -28.44
C LEU A 903 42.55 -8.24 -29.45
N ILE A 904 42.35 -8.91 -30.60
CA ILE A 904 43.35 -8.98 -31.66
C ILE A 904 43.65 -7.59 -32.23
N GLU A 905 42.65 -6.71 -32.34
CA GLU A 905 42.80 -5.31 -32.78
C GLU A 905 43.70 -4.52 -31.83
N ALA A 906 43.44 -4.63 -30.52
CA ALA A 906 44.27 -4.01 -29.50
C ALA A 906 45.71 -4.53 -29.58
N LEU A 907 45.90 -5.85 -29.72
CA LEU A 907 47.22 -6.45 -29.85
C LEU A 907 47.96 -6.01 -31.11
N SER A 908 47.29 -5.90 -32.25
CA SER A 908 47.92 -5.40 -33.47
C SER A 908 48.37 -3.96 -33.33
N THR A 909 47.59 -3.11 -32.65
CA THR A 909 47.87 -1.67 -32.53
C THR A 909 49.03 -1.36 -31.57
N TYR A 910 49.16 -2.12 -30.48
CA TYR A 910 50.13 -1.81 -29.41
C TYR A 910 51.35 -2.74 -29.37
N THR A 911 51.28 -3.95 -29.96
CA THR A 911 52.36 -4.97 -29.91
C THR A 911 52.82 -5.45 -31.30
N GLY A 912 52.63 -4.60 -32.32
CA GLY A 912 52.57 -4.93 -33.75
C GLY A 912 53.69 -5.82 -34.32
N GLU A 913 54.94 -5.64 -33.91
CA GLU A 913 56.09 -6.37 -34.50
C GLU A 913 56.04 -7.89 -34.24
N PHE A 914 55.54 -8.31 -33.06
CA PHE A 914 55.47 -9.72 -32.66
C PHE A 914 54.20 -10.43 -33.14
N MET A 915 53.11 -9.69 -33.28
CA MET A 915 51.78 -10.23 -33.63
C MET A 915 51.58 -10.42 -35.13
N PHE A 916 52.41 -9.78 -35.95
CA PHE A 916 52.35 -9.79 -37.41
C PHE A 916 52.20 -11.19 -38.04
N ARG A 917 53.16 -12.10 -37.81
CA ARG A 917 53.15 -13.43 -38.44
C ARG A 917 51.89 -14.22 -38.07
N ARG A 918 51.47 -14.11 -36.81
CA ARG A 918 50.31 -14.82 -36.28
C ARG A 918 48.99 -14.30 -36.86
N ILE A 919 48.89 -12.99 -37.14
CA ILE A 919 47.69 -12.42 -37.76
C ILE A 919 47.51 -12.97 -39.19
N TRP A 920 48.58 -13.00 -39.98
CA TRP A 920 48.50 -13.46 -41.36
C TRP A 920 48.45 -14.98 -41.51
N ASP A 921 49.15 -15.72 -40.66
CA ASP A 921 49.22 -17.19 -40.72
C ASP A 921 48.04 -17.87 -40.01
N ASP A 922 47.62 -17.38 -38.83
CA ASP A 922 46.60 -18.04 -38.00
C ASP A 922 45.21 -17.39 -38.09
N ILE A 923 45.13 -16.06 -38.18
CA ILE A 923 43.85 -15.31 -38.05
C ILE A 923 43.19 -15.10 -39.41
N TRP A 924 43.94 -14.66 -40.43
CA TRP A 924 43.39 -14.37 -41.76
C TRP A 924 42.61 -15.55 -42.38
N PRO A 925 43.09 -16.82 -42.33
CA PRO A 925 42.33 -17.95 -42.84
C PRO A 925 40.98 -18.14 -42.11
N LYS A 926 40.94 -17.90 -40.79
CA LYS A 926 39.70 -17.99 -39.99
C LYS A 926 38.73 -16.86 -40.32
N PHE A 927 39.23 -15.63 -40.48
CA PHE A 927 38.40 -14.50 -40.91
C PHE A 927 37.83 -14.70 -42.31
N LYS A 928 38.60 -15.25 -43.25
CA LYS A 928 38.11 -15.59 -44.60
C LYS A 928 36.93 -16.58 -44.55
N ILE A 929 37.05 -17.64 -43.74
CA ILE A 929 35.97 -18.61 -43.53
C ILE A 929 34.76 -17.94 -42.86
N LEU A 930 34.98 -17.14 -41.81
CA LEU A 930 33.92 -16.42 -41.11
C LEU A 930 33.15 -15.47 -42.03
N LEU A 931 33.86 -14.68 -42.84
CA LEU A 931 33.26 -13.76 -43.82
C LEU A 931 32.45 -14.50 -44.89
N SER A 932 32.91 -15.67 -45.35
CA SER A 932 32.13 -16.50 -46.30
C SER A 932 30.86 -17.09 -45.67
N LYS A 933 30.90 -17.49 -44.39
CA LYS A 933 29.73 -18.02 -43.67
C LYS A 933 28.68 -16.94 -43.43
N LEU A 934 29.11 -15.74 -43.01
CA LEU A 934 28.21 -14.60 -42.83
C LEU A 934 27.57 -14.19 -44.15
N GLN A 935 28.35 -14.18 -45.24
CA GLN A 935 27.82 -13.89 -46.57
C GLN A 935 26.76 -14.90 -47.03
N ALA A 936 27.00 -16.20 -46.85
CA ALA A 936 26.00 -17.23 -47.18
C ALA A 936 24.73 -17.13 -46.31
N GLY A 937 24.87 -16.74 -45.03
CA GLY A 937 23.74 -16.47 -44.12
C GLY A 937 22.92 -15.24 -44.50
N GLU A 938 23.55 -14.22 -45.09
CA GLU A 938 22.87 -13.02 -45.58
C GLU A 938 22.13 -13.28 -46.89
N GLU A 939 22.70 -14.06 -47.81
CA GLU A 939 22.07 -14.43 -49.08
C GLU A 939 20.80 -15.30 -48.89
N THR A 940 20.72 -16.04 -47.78
CA THR A 940 19.56 -16.87 -47.40
C THR A 940 18.48 -16.09 -46.61
N SER A 941 18.83 -14.95 -46.02
CA SER A 941 17.93 -14.13 -45.20
C SER A 941 16.98 -13.29 -46.08
N ALA A 942 15.66 -13.44 -45.88
CA ALA A 942 14.63 -12.84 -46.74
C ALA A 942 14.64 -11.29 -46.79
N LEU A 943 15.13 -10.64 -45.72
CA LEU A 943 15.20 -9.18 -45.59
C LEU A 943 16.20 -8.53 -46.57
N VAL A 944 17.28 -9.23 -46.95
CA VAL A 944 18.35 -8.69 -47.81
C VAL A 944 17.98 -8.74 -49.30
N ARG A 945 17.02 -9.59 -49.69
CA ARG A 945 16.63 -9.81 -51.10
C ARG A 945 15.93 -8.62 -51.76
N GLY A 946 15.43 -7.65 -50.99
CA GLY A 946 14.61 -6.54 -51.50
C GLY A 946 15.36 -5.25 -51.86
N GLN A 947 16.51 -4.96 -51.23
CA GLN A 947 17.12 -3.61 -51.29
C GLN A 947 18.60 -3.54 -51.68
N GLY A 948 19.29 -4.65 -51.92
CA GLY A 948 20.71 -4.60 -52.30
C GLY A 948 21.62 -4.01 -51.21
N SER A 949 21.13 -3.90 -49.98
CA SER A 949 21.86 -3.42 -48.81
C SER A 949 22.98 -4.40 -48.45
N ILE A 950 24.19 -3.89 -48.26
CA ILE A 950 25.39 -4.69 -47.96
C ILE A 950 25.68 -4.55 -46.48
N GLY A 951 25.45 -5.63 -45.73
CA GLY A 951 25.43 -5.60 -44.29
C GLY A 951 24.04 -5.21 -43.74
N THR A 952 23.83 -5.46 -42.46
CA THR A 952 22.54 -5.18 -41.81
C THR A 952 22.32 -3.68 -41.62
N GLU A 953 21.09 -3.23 -41.80
CA GLU A 953 20.70 -1.81 -41.70
C GLU A 953 20.84 -1.22 -40.28
N SER A 954 20.89 -2.04 -39.23
CA SER A 954 21.06 -1.57 -37.85
C SER A 954 22.45 -1.86 -37.30
N ALA A 955 23.04 -0.86 -36.63
CA ALA A 955 24.30 -0.96 -35.88
C ALA A 955 24.20 -1.92 -34.66
N TYR A 956 22.99 -2.32 -34.30
CA TYR A 956 22.69 -3.18 -33.15
C TYR A 956 22.70 -4.67 -33.49
N THR A 957 22.78 -5.06 -34.76
CA THR A 957 22.89 -6.49 -35.09
C THR A 957 24.26 -7.06 -34.70
N HIS A 958 24.26 -8.33 -34.33
CA HIS A 958 25.49 -9.04 -34.00
C HIS A 958 26.44 -9.18 -35.21
N SER A 959 25.89 -9.33 -36.43
CA SER A 959 26.70 -9.40 -37.65
C SER A 959 27.38 -8.06 -37.98
N HIS A 960 26.71 -6.92 -37.75
CA HIS A 960 27.30 -5.60 -37.94
C HIS A 960 28.53 -5.37 -37.05
N ARG A 961 28.39 -5.66 -35.75
CA ARG A 961 29.48 -5.53 -34.77
C ARG A 961 30.67 -6.42 -35.11
N LEU A 962 30.38 -7.63 -35.61
CA LEU A 962 31.41 -8.56 -36.05
C LEU A 962 32.14 -8.08 -37.31
N TYR A 963 31.44 -7.55 -38.32
CA TYR A 963 32.11 -6.94 -39.49
C TYR A 963 32.98 -5.76 -39.10
N ARG A 964 32.49 -4.89 -38.21
CA ARG A 964 33.26 -3.75 -37.71
C ARG A 964 34.57 -4.19 -37.06
N ALA A 965 34.52 -5.17 -36.15
CA ALA A 965 35.71 -5.70 -35.50
C ALA A 965 36.69 -6.36 -36.49
N VAL A 966 36.19 -7.12 -37.48
CA VAL A 966 37.03 -7.76 -38.50
C VAL A 966 37.67 -6.74 -39.45
N ILE A 967 36.97 -5.66 -39.82
CA ILE A 967 37.53 -4.61 -40.68
C ILE A 967 38.60 -3.82 -39.91
N ASN A 968 38.34 -3.45 -38.66
CA ASN A 968 39.29 -2.68 -37.86
C ASN A 968 40.56 -3.47 -37.52
N THR A 969 40.43 -4.75 -37.18
CA THR A 969 41.59 -5.65 -36.97
C THR A 969 42.48 -5.72 -38.22
N MET A 970 41.88 -5.88 -39.41
CA MET A 970 42.64 -5.93 -40.66
C MET A 970 43.22 -4.56 -41.05
N ALA A 971 42.54 -3.46 -40.71
CA ALA A 971 43.06 -2.11 -40.90
C ALA A 971 44.32 -1.87 -40.04
N ALA A 972 44.24 -2.17 -38.74
CA ALA A 972 45.37 -2.06 -37.83
C ALA A 972 46.55 -2.96 -38.26
N ALA A 973 46.28 -4.19 -38.70
CA ALA A 973 47.31 -5.10 -39.21
C ALA A 973 48.02 -4.61 -40.49
N LEU A 974 47.39 -3.75 -41.28
CA LEU A 974 47.95 -3.16 -42.52
C LEU A 974 48.67 -1.83 -42.29
N GLU A 975 48.36 -1.11 -41.21
CA GLU A 975 49.03 0.15 -40.83
C GLU A 975 50.51 -0.11 -40.48
N ASP A 976 50.81 -1.20 -39.76
CA ASP A 976 52.15 -1.43 -39.21
C ASP A 976 53.09 -2.29 -40.08
N VAL A 977 52.59 -3.21 -40.93
CA VAL A 977 53.46 -4.18 -41.64
C VAL A 977 52.97 -4.59 -43.04
N ARG A 978 53.92 -4.91 -43.94
CA ARG A 978 53.67 -5.44 -45.30
C ARG A 978 53.11 -6.89 -45.29
N PRO A 979 51.93 -7.13 -45.86
CA PRO A 979 51.34 -8.47 -45.98
C PRO A 979 51.94 -9.33 -47.11
N HIS A 980 51.68 -10.64 -47.08
CA HIS A 980 51.91 -11.54 -48.22
C HIS A 980 51.05 -11.09 -49.42
N GLU A 981 51.63 -11.03 -50.63
CA GLU A 981 50.96 -10.51 -51.85
C GLU A 981 49.60 -11.15 -52.13
N ARG A 982 49.46 -12.47 -51.89
CA ARG A 982 48.18 -13.19 -52.07
C ARG A 982 47.13 -12.81 -51.04
N SER A 983 47.51 -12.70 -49.77
CA SER A 983 46.59 -12.32 -48.69
C SER A 983 46.17 -10.85 -48.83
N PHE A 984 47.09 -9.99 -49.26
CA PHE A 984 46.81 -8.60 -49.57
C PHE A 984 45.76 -8.44 -50.66
N TRP A 985 45.91 -9.18 -51.75
CA TRP A 985 44.91 -9.22 -52.83
C TRP A 985 43.55 -9.70 -52.32
N ASP A 986 43.51 -10.80 -51.56
CA ASP A 986 42.26 -11.34 -51.03
C ASP A 986 41.54 -10.35 -50.09
N VAL A 987 42.27 -9.66 -49.22
CA VAL A 987 41.73 -8.61 -48.34
C VAL A 987 41.08 -7.50 -49.17
N LEU A 988 41.80 -6.94 -50.14
CA LEU A 988 41.29 -5.88 -51.01
C LEU A 988 40.09 -6.33 -51.86
N VAL A 989 40.01 -7.60 -52.24
CA VAL A 989 38.88 -8.14 -53.01
C VAL A 989 37.66 -8.41 -52.12
N LEU A 990 37.84 -8.82 -50.87
CA LEU A 990 36.73 -9.19 -49.98
C LEU A 990 36.07 -8.00 -49.27
N PHE A 991 36.85 -6.96 -48.94
CA PHE A 991 36.35 -5.79 -48.20
C PHE A 991 35.75 -4.70 -49.10
N ARG A 992 35.93 -4.75 -50.43
CA ARG A 992 35.40 -3.73 -51.37
C ARG A 992 33.90 -3.55 -51.30
N ARG A 993 33.15 -4.60 -50.92
CA ARG A 993 31.69 -4.54 -50.78
C ARG A 993 31.26 -3.49 -49.75
N PHE A 994 32.05 -3.27 -48.71
CA PHE A 994 31.74 -2.32 -47.63
C PHE A 994 31.99 -0.86 -48.04
N LEU A 995 32.61 -0.62 -49.20
CA LEU A 995 32.74 0.72 -49.80
C LEU A 995 31.49 1.16 -50.58
N SER A 996 30.49 0.29 -50.76
CA SER A 996 29.30 0.67 -51.52
C SER A 996 28.44 1.67 -50.76
N ARG A 997 27.73 2.53 -51.50
CA ARG A 997 26.75 3.48 -50.95
C ARG A 997 25.63 2.81 -50.14
N ALA A 998 25.34 1.53 -50.42
CA ALA A 998 24.31 0.75 -49.74
C ALA A 998 24.79 0.12 -48.41
N ALA A 999 26.08 0.26 -48.04
CA ALA A 999 26.57 -0.18 -46.74
C ALA A 999 26.33 0.87 -45.64
N HIS A 1000 26.20 0.45 -44.38
CA HIS A 1000 26.05 1.36 -43.24
C HIS A 1000 27.25 2.34 -43.13
N PRO A 1001 27.04 3.63 -42.80
CA PRO A 1001 28.10 4.64 -42.79
C PRO A 1001 29.29 4.29 -41.88
N GLU A 1002 29.06 3.65 -40.73
CA GLU A 1002 30.15 3.20 -39.85
C GLU A 1002 31.06 2.15 -40.51
N LEU A 1003 30.50 1.17 -41.23
CA LEU A 1003 31.29 0.15 -41.93
C LEU A 1003 32.02 0.76 -43.13
N GLN A 1004 31.41 1.74 -43.80
CA GLN A 1004 32.08 2.50 -44.85
C GLN A 1004 33.30 3.27 -44.31
N GLN A 1005 33.20 3.88 -43.13
CA GLN A 1005 34.33 4.57 -42.48
C GLN A 1005 35.45 3.59 -42.12
N CYS A 1006 35.11 2.44 -41.53
CA CYS A 1006 36.10 1.40 -41.20
C CYS A 1006 36.78 0.87 -42.47
N ALA A 1007 36.01 0.63 -43.53
CA ALA A 1007 36.55 0.19 -44.82
C ALA A 1007 37.47 1.25 -45.45
N LYS A 1008 37.09 2.53 -45.43
CA LYS A 1008 37.97 3.63 -45.89
C LYS A 1008 39.29 3.65 -45.15
N ARG A 1009 39.28 3.47 -43.82
CA ARG A 1009 40.50 3.36 -43.02
C ARG A 1009 41.39 2.20 -43.50
N LEU A 1010 40.80 1.02 -43.71
CA LEU A 1010 41.51 -0.15 -44.23
C LEU A 1010 42.17 0.12 -45.60
N TYR A 1011 41.44 0.71 -46.55
CA TYR A 1011 41.99 1.00 -47.88
C TYR A 1011 43.03 2.13 -47.87
N ASN A 1012 42.89 3.13 -46.99
CA ASN A 1012 43.91 4.15 -46.79
C ASN A 1012 45.19 3.53 -46.23
N ALA A 1013 45.09 2.63 -45.24
CA ALA A 1013 46.22 1.88 -44.74
C ALA A 1013 46.87 1.03 -45.84
N ALA A 1014 46.07 0.30 -46.63
CA ALA A 1014 46.58 -0.49 -47.77
C ALA A 1014 47.27 0.37 -48.85
N MET A 1015 46.80 1.60 -49.07
CA MET A 1015 47.36 2.53 -50.05
C MET A 1015 48.77 2.98 -49.67
N THR A 1016 49.08 3.10 -48.37
CA THR A 1016 50.45 3.39 -47.90
C THR A 1016 51.42 2.23 -48.16
N GLN A 1017 50.92 1.00 -48.23
CA GLN A 1017 51.74 -0.19 -48.48
C GLN A 1017 51.96 -0.44 -49.99
N ASN A 1018 50.90 -0.43 -50.79
CA ASN A 1018 50.98 -0.62 -52.23
C ASN A 1018 49.79 0.05 -52.95
N GLY A 1019 49.99 1.30 -53.34
CA GLY A 1019 48.98 2.12 -54.02
C GLY A 1019 48.55 1.58 -55.38
N ASP A 1020 49.43 0.91 -56.13
CA ASP A 1020 49.14 0.44 -57.49
C ASP A 1020 48.10 -0.70 -57.50
N VAL A 1021 48.22 -1.62 -56.55
CA VAL A 1021 47.25 -2.73 -56.40
C VAL A 1021 45.92 -2.21 -55.88
N VAL A 1022 45.92 -1.25 -54.96
CA VAL A 1022 44.69 -0.60 -54.48
C VAL A 1022 43.98 0.15 -55.61
N TRP A 1023 44.74 0.91 -56.40
CA TRP A 1023 44.23 1.59 -57.60
C TRP A 1023 43.65 0.58 -58.58
N LEU A 1024 44.36 -0.51 -58.88
CA LEU A 1024 43.88 -1.56 -59.79
C LEU A 1024 42.58 -2.20 -59.31
N VAL A 1025 42.48 -2.57 -58.02
CA VAL A 1025 41.28 -3.21 -57.47
C VAL A 1025 40.09 -2.26 -57.46
N LEU A 1026 40.28 -1.00 -57.04
CA LEU A 1026 39.19 -0.02 -56.97
C LEU A 1026 38.73 0.41 -58.37
N THR A 1027 39.65 0.69 -59.29
CA THR A 1027 39.30 1.06 -60.68
C THR A 1027 38.61 -0.07 -61.41
N ALA A 1028 39.14 -1.30 -61.36
CA ALA A 1028 38.53 -2.47 -61.99
C ALA A 1028 37.14 -2.83 -61.44
N THR A 1029 36.78 -2.34 -60.25
CA THR A 1029 35.46 -2.60 -59.68
C THR A 1029 34.37 -1.65 -60.18
N TYR A 1030 34.71 -0.43 -60.65
CA TYR A 1030 33.73 0.51 -61.21
C TYR A 1030 33.87 0.75 -62.72
N THR A 1031 35.04 0.53 -63.34
CA THR A 1031 35.22 0.60 -64.81
C THR A 1031 35.24 -0.80 -65.43
N HIS A 1032 34.63 -0.93 -66.61
CA HIS A 1032 34.62 -2.18 -67.40
C HIS A 1032 35.50 -2.01 -68.65
N ASP A 1033 36.71 -1.49 -68.48
CA ASP A 1033 37.51 -1.03 -69.62
C ASP A 1033 38.51 -2.09 -70.12
N HIS A 1034 38.85 -3.11 -69.32
CA HIS A 1034 39.90 -4.09 -69.65
C HIS A 1034 39.45 -5.57 -69.44
N PRO A 1035 39.64 -6.47 -70.43
CA PRO A 1035 39.09 -7.84 -70.41
C PRO A 1035 39.70 -8.77 -69.35
N THR A 1036 40.93 -8.49 -68.88
CA THR A 1036 41.63 -9.32 -67.87
C THR A 1036 41.14 -9.09 -66.45
N VAL A 1037 40.56 -7.94 -66.14
CA VAL A 1037 40.04 -7.56 -64.82
C VAL A 1037 38.51 -7.45 -64.78
N ALA A 1038 37.83 -7.80 -65.89
CA ALA A 1038 36.38 -7.77 -66.02
C ALA A 1038 35.64 -8.62 -64.97
N PHE A 1039 36.29 -9.64 -64.39
CA PHE A 1039 35.71 -10.47 -63.32
C PHE A 1039 35.56 -9.72 -61.98
N LEU A 1040 36.22 -8.58 -61.80
CA LEU A 1040 36.12 -7.74 -60.60
C LEU A 1040 34.94 -6.75 -60.67
N PHE A 1041 34.42 -6.50 -61.87
CA PHE A 1041 33.29 -5.59 -62.09
C PHE A 1041 31.99 -6.18 -61.53
N ASN A 1042 31.31 -5.44 -60.65
CA ASN A 1042 30.03 -5.86 -60.09
C ASN A 1042 29.02 -4.70 -60.06
N LYS A 1043 28.00 -4.78 -60.93
CA LYS A 1043 26.95 -3.75 -61.08
C LYS A 1043 26.10 -3.54 -59.81
N LYS A 1044 26.17 -4.44 -58.83
CA LYS A 1044 25.42 -4.35 -57.57
C LYS A 1044 26.04 -3.34 -56.58
N TRP A 1045 27.31 -3.00 -56.71
CA TRP A 1045 28.04 -2.20 -55.72
C TRP A 1045 28.43 -0.84 -56.29
N ASP A 1046 27.70 0.21 -55.92
CA ASP A 1046 28.04 1.58 -56.29
C ASP A 1046 29.09 2.14 -55.32
N ILE A 1047 30.36 2.08 -55.72
CA ILE A 1047 31.51 2.47 -54.90
C ILE A 1047 32.20 3.75 -55.39
N VAL A 1048 31.69 4.39 -56.46
CA VAL A 1048 32.42 5.41 -57.24
C VAL A 1048 32.88 6.57 -56.36
N ASP A 1049 31.98 7.14 -55.56
CA ASP A 1049 32.28 8.29 -54.69
C ASP A 1049 33.35 7.96 -53.64
N ASN A 1050 33.25 6.78 -53.02
CA ASN A 1050 34.18 6.35 -51.98
C ASN A 1050 35.54 5.94 -52.54
N ALA A 1051 35.57 5.33 -53.74
CA ALA A 1051 36.82 5.00 -54.44
C ALA A 1051 37.57 6.25 -54.90
N GLN A 1052 36.86 7.26 -55.42
CA GLN A 1052 37.47 8.54 -55.81
C GLN A 1052 38.06 9.30 -54.62
N LEU A 1053 37.37 9.28 -53.46
CA LEU A 1053 37.88 9.86 -52.21
C LEU A 1053 39.16 9.19 -51.71
N ILE A 1054 39.25 7.85 -51.78
CA ILE A 1054 40.45 7.10 -51.35
C ILE A 1054 41.62 7.37 -52.31
N LEU A 1055 41.37 7.39 -53.62
CA LEU A 1055 42.42 7.60 -54.64
C LEU A 1055 42.86 9.06 -54.77
N GLY A 1056 42.26 10.00 -54.03
CA GLY A 1056 42.59 11.42 -54.07
C GLY A 1056 42.22 12.11 -55.39
N ILE A 1057 41.34 11.51 -56.19
CA ILE A 1057 40.89 12.06 -57.48
C ILE A 1057 39.72 12.99 -57.18
N THR A 1058 40.01 14.27 -56.92
CA THR A 1058 38.96 15.31 -56.82
C THR A 1058 38.27 15.44 -58.18
N SER A 1059 37.03 14.96 -58.31
CA SER A 1059 36.21 15.33 -59.47
C SER A 1059 35.86 16.81 -59.33
N ALA A 1060 36.36 17.63 -60.25
CA ALA A 1060 35.71 18.89 -60.55
C ALA A 1060 34.44 18.56 -61.35
N ARG A 1061 33.32 18.34 -60.64
CA ARG A 1061 31.95 18.76 -61.02
C ARG A 1061 30.89 18.21 -60.08
#